data_AF-A0A369GJ83-F1
#
_entry.id   AF-A0A369GJ83-F1
#
_cell.length_a   1.000
_cell.length_b   1.000
_cell.length_c   1.000
_cell.angle_alpha   90.00
_cell.angle_beta   90.00
_cell.angle_gamma   90.00
#
_symmetry.space_group_name_H-M   'P 1'
#
loop_
_entity.id
_entity.type
_entity.pdbx_description
1 polymer ?
#
loop_
_entity_poly.entity_id
_entity_poly.type
_entity_poly.pdbx_seq_one_letter_code
_entity_poly.pdbx_strand_id
1 'polypeptide(L)'
;MAVKTAGAAKRPGQLTIVIKLGTSSIVDEKTHEPLLPILTLIVDTAVKLRKNGHRVVIVSSGAIGVGLRRMDIDKRPKHLAQLQGSLSYGPLLDRCSVLPPPQALAAIGQCRLVSLWDSLFAHLSQPIAQILMTRNDIADRTRYINAQNTFNQLMEMGVIPIVNENDTLAVSEIKFGDNDTLSAITAAMVHADMLFLMTDVDCLYDKNPRTHPDARPIEIVDDISTLEADVSTAGSSLGTGGMNTKIVAARLGTLAGVTTIITRSSNPGNILGIVRHLIRASAANTPSSESDEQQPTNSLLSKMTCLNVTDASTTEDAPPPLHTRFLPSNDPIQDRYFWLLHTPSPRGTLFIDVGCYRALLNKAGLLPVGVVDVQGQFGQQDVVRLAVVEGSSPPSPDGRRPESTAQEVGRAVVNYSASEIRRIMGHQSVEIVGILGYADSEHVAHRSHIGFFRRQSRPHRAICRRAFAVSRKVDAYQVVGSRKRTKDDAMASTATTLKGQPLEKPLLDALLRRRMFYTPSFEIYNGVGGLYDYGPPGCALQTNIVDLWRKHFVLEEDMLEVDCTVLTPHDVLKTSGHVDKFADWMCKDPKNGDILRADHFVEAVLEARLNGNKEARGQKVEDKDDAKKKKKKAKSEAVALDDAVVKEYEEVLARIDNYDGPQLGELIKKYQLKNPDTGEIPSEPVQFNLMFQTSIGPSSNLRGYLRPETAQGQFLNFAKLLAFNQSQMPFASASIGKSYRNEISPRAGLLRVREFLMAEIEHFVDPQGGKKHSRFHEVEHVELVLLDRETQLSGKTETRKMTVGQAVKTRLVDNETLGYFLARIHLFLQKIGVDLSKMRFRQHMQNEMAHYACDCWDAELFTTSGWVECVGCADRSAYDLSVHAKKTGAPLVVRERLEEPLTIEDWQVDIEKKKFGPQFKKDAKAVEDALLATTQEQRDKMASQLTSAGSVTLEVPGVADGKVDIKSDSVKIEFRKRVENTREYTPNVIEPSFGIGRILYALIEHNFWTRASDGGDEARGVLSFPPIVAPTKVLLVPLSSNAQFKPAVKELSQKLRRLGVSSRVDDSSASIGKRYSRNDELGTPLGVTVDFQTLQDGTVTLRDRDSTTQVRAAEKEILAAIQSLVDGSKDWATISSELPKFEGQEVEMAAR
;
A
#
# COMPACT_ATOMS: atom_id res chain seq x y z
N MET A 1 4.18 16.97 13.41
CA MET A 1 3.05 17.92 13.57
C MET A 1 1.88 17.17 14.18
N ALA A 2 1.27 17.69 15.26
CA ALA A 2 0.09 17.08 15.88
C ALA A 2 -1.12 17.19 14.94
N VAL A 3 -1.62 16.05 14.47
CA VAL A 3 -2.87 15.95 13.72
C VAL A 3 -3.99 16.52 14.60
N LYS A 4 -4.53 17.68 14.25
CA LYS A 4 -5.84 18.12 14.75
C LYS A 4 -6.88 17.23 14.08
N THR A 5 -7.41 16.26 14.81
CA THR A 5 -8.67 15.60 14.44
C THR A 5 -9.75 16.68 14.43
N ALA A 6 -10.23 17.04 13.24
CA ALA A 6 -11.39 17.89 13.09
C ALA A 6 -12.63 17.04 13.40
N GLY A 7 -13.03 16.99 14.68
CA GLY A 7 -14.37 16.53 15.02
C GLY A 7 -15.39 17.48 14.38
N ALA A 8 -16.37 16.95 13.64
CA ALA A 8 -17.46 17.75 13.09
C ALA A 8 -18.11 18.56 14.21
N ALA A 9 -18.19 19.89 14.03
CA ALA A 9 -18.70 20.80 15.05
C ALA A 9 -20.15 20.40 15.43
N LYS A 10 -20.38 20.07 16.71
CA LYS A 10 -21.72 19.80 17.25
C LYS A 10 -22.61 21.03 17.03
N ARG A 11 -23.87 20.82 16.64
CA ARG A 11 -24.85 21.93 16.58
C ARG A 11 -25.05 22.52 18.00
N PRO A 12 -25.30 23.82 18.17
CA PRO A 12 -25.61 24.40 19.48
C PRO A 12 -26.77 23.65 20.14
N GLY A 13 -26.58 23.13 21.36
CA GLY A 13 -27.57 22.33 22.09
C GLY A 13 -27.64 20.84 21.74
N GLN A 14 -26.91 20.37 20.72
CA GLN A 14 -26.81 18.94 20.38
C GLN A 14 -25.89 18.21 21.37
N LEU A 15 -26.37 17.10 21.93
CA LEU A 15 -25.63 16.21 22.83
C LEU A 15 -25.32 14.89 22.13
N THR A 16 -24.20 14.25 22.49
CA THR A 16 -23.86 12.86 22.17
C THR A 16 -24.09 12.01 23.41
N ILE A 17 -24.97 11.01 23.29
CA ILE A 17 -25.45 10.20 24.42
C ILE A 17 -25.13 8.73 24.13
N VAL A 18 -24.43 8.08 25.07
CA VAL A 18 -24.17 6.64 25.05
C VAL A 18 -25.08 5.96 26.05
N ILE A 19 -25.78 4.90 25.64
CA ILE A 19 -26.68 4.14 26.52
C ILE A 19 -26.21 2.69 26.59
N LYS A 20 -25.85 2.24 27.78
CA LYS A 20 -25.41 0.87 28.04
C LYS A 20 -26.53 0.03 28.61
N LEU A 21 -26.79 -1.12 27.99
CA LEU A 21 -27.77 -2.12 28.42
C LEU A 21 -27.04 -3.39 28.88
N GLY A 22 -27.37 -3.88 30.08
CA GLY A 22 -26.89 -5.17 30.57
C GLY A 22 -27.68 -6.35 30.01
N THR A 23 -27.13 -7.56 30.12
CA THR A 23 -27.82 -8.80 29.69
C THR A 23 -29.20 -8.95 30.33
N SER A 24 -29.33 -8.66 31.62
CA SER A 24 -30.61 -8.74 32.37
C SER A 24 -31.65 -7.69 31.95
N SER A 25 -31.26 -6.68 31.18
CA SER A 25 -32.19 -5.70 30.58
C SER A 25 -32.67 -6.13 29.19
N ILE A 26 -32.04 -7.15 28.60
CA ILE A 26 -32.26 -7.60 27.22
C ILE A 26 -32.91 -8.98 27.22
N VAL A 27 -32.55 -9.84 28.16
CA VAL A 27 -32.96 -11.25 28.23
C VAL A 27 -33.35 -11.60 29.66
N ASP A 28 -34.45 -12.35 29.82
CA ASP A 28 -34.88 -12.90 31.11
C ASP A 28 -33.90 -13.94 31.66
N GLU A 29 -33.62 -13.89 32.96
CA GLU A 29 -32.58 -14.71 33.59
C GLU A 29 -32.89 -16.21 33.65
N LYS A 30 -34.16 -16.60 33.59
CA LYS A 30 -34.60 -18.00 33.73
C LYS A 30 -34.99 -18.61 32.40
N THR A 31 -35.78 -17.89 31.62
CA THR A 31 -36.35 -18.37 30.35
C THR A 31 -35.44 -18.10 29.17
N HIS A 32 -34.46 -17.21 29.33
CA HIS A 32 -33.60 -16.71 28.26
C HIS A 32 -34.38 -16.01 27.12
N GLU A 33 -35.64 -15.62 27.34
CA GLU A 33 -36.44 -14.91 26.36
C GLU A 33 -36.10 -13.41 26.32
N PRO A 34 -36.11 -12.77 25.13
CA PRO A 34 -35.90 -11.34 25.04
C PRO A 34 -36.97 -10.54 25.79
N LEU A 35 -36.55 -9.55 26.57
CA LEU A 35 -37.43 -8.64 27.31
C LEU A 35 -37.99 -7.54 26.39
N LEU A 36 -38.86 -7.94 25.46
CA LEU A 36 -39.45 -7.06 24.44
C LEU A 36 -40.03 -5.75 24.98
N PRO A 37 -40.70 -5.68 26.16
CA PRO A 37 -41.20 -4.42 26.69
C PRO A 37 -40.09 -3.40 26.95
N ILE A 38 -38.97 -3.84 27.54
CA ILE A 38 -37.82 -2.97 27.81
C ILE A 38 -37.13 -2.57 26.50
N LEU A 39 -36.93 -3.53 25.60
CA LEU A 39 -36.30 -3.32 24.29
C LEU A 39 -37.09 -2.32 23.41
N THR A 40 -38.41 -2.41 23.42
CA THR A 40 -39.27 -1.48 22.67
C THR A 40 -39.19 -0.07 23.25
N LEU A 41 -39.19 0.05 24.59
CA LEU A 41 -39.12 1.35 25.26
C LEU A 41 -37.76 2.03 25.08
N ILE A 42 -36.65 1.27 25.06
CA ILE A 42 -35.34 1.84 24.77
C ILE A 42 -35.20 2.27 23.30
N VAL A 43 -35.79 1.52 22.36
CA VAL A 43 -35.85 1.90 20.94
C VAL A 43 -36.60 3.22 20.78
N ASP A 44 -37.79 3.34 21.35
CA ASP A 44 -38.58 4.56 21.34
C ASP A 44 -37.81 5.75 21.98
N THR A 45 -37.18 5.50 23.13
CA THR A 45 -36.36 6.51 23.83
C THR A 45 -35.19 6.99 22.97
N ALA A 46 -34.44 6.07 22.35
CA ALA A 46 -33.29 6.41 21.50
C ALA A 46 -33.72 7.18 20.25
N VAL A 47 -34.82 6.78 19.60
CA VAL A 47 -35.39 7.50 18.44
C VAL A 47 -35.87 8.89 18.85
N LYS A 48 -36.53 9.05 20.00
CA LYS A 48 -36.95 10.36 20.52
C LYS A 48 -35.76 11.28 20.79
N LEU A 49 -34.69 10.78 21.43
CA LEU A 49 -33.46 11.55 21.63
C LEU A 49 -32.85 12.00 20.29
N ARG A 50 -32.82 11.11 19.29
CA ARG A 50 -32.33 11.43 17.94
C ARG A 50 -33.22 12.44 17.21
N LYS A 51 -34.54 12.32 17.32
CA LYS A 51 -35.51 13.31 16.79
C LYS A 51 -35.36 14.68 17.45
N ASN A 52 -35.00 14.72 18.72
CA ASN A 52 -34.66 15.96 19.44
C ASN A 52 -33.29 16.54 19.04
N GLY A 53 -32.61 15.93 18.05
CA GLY A 53 -31.36 16.43 17.48
C GLY A 53 -30.11 15.90 18.17
N HIS A 54 -30.21 15.02 19.17
CA HIS A 54 -29.05 14.41 19.83
C HIS A 54 -28.45 13.27 18.98
N ARG A 55 -27.16 12.98 19.18
CA ARG A 55 -26.48 11.79 18.64
C ARG A 55 -26.58 10.67 19.67
N VAL A 56 -26.92 9.45 19.25
CA VAL A 56 -27.18 8.33 20.17
C VAL A 56 -26.38 7.10 19.76
N VAL A 57 -25.72 6.46 20.72
CA VAL A 57 -25.01 5.18 20.56
C VAL A 57 -25.53 4.22 21.63
N ILE A 58 -25.81 2.98 21.25
CA ILE A 58 -26.24 1.93 22.18
C ILE A 58 -25.11 0.92 22.34
N VAL A 59 -24.76 0.61 23.58
CA VAL A 59 -23.81 -0.46 23.93
C VAL A 59 -24.64 -1.60 24.53
N SER A 60 -24.78 -2.68 23.77
CA SER A 60 -25.66 -3.82 24.08
C SER A 60 -24.84 -5.00 24.60
N SER A 61 -25.35 -5.70 25.62
CA SER A 61 -24.93 -7.06 25.99
C SER A 61 -25.89 -8.11 25.42
N GLY A 62 -25.78 -9.37 25.87
CA GLY A 62 -26.85 -10.36 25.72
C GLY A 62 -26.67 -11.39 24.61
N ALA A 63 -25.60 -11.32 23.80
CA ALA A 63 -25.34 -12.28 22.72
C ALA A 63 -25.36 -13.74 23.22
N ILE A 64 -24.62 -14.05 24.28
CA ILE A 64 -24.60 -15.40 24.87
C ILE A 64 -25.99 -15.81 25.39
N GLY A 65 -26.72 -14.90 26.05
CA GLY A 65 -28.06 -15.18 26.58
C GLY A 65 -29.07 -15.52 25.48
N VAL A 66 -29.05 -14.77 24.38
CA VAL A 66 -29.86 -15.07 23.18
C VAL A 66 -29.43 -16.40 22.55
N GLY A 67 -28.12 -16.69 22.55
CA GLY A 67 -27.57 -17.96 22.06
C GLY A 67 -28.04 -19.16 22.89
N LEU A 68 -28.06 -19.05 24.22
CA LEU A 68 -28.57 -20.08 25.13
C LEU A 68 -30.02 -20.42 24.83
N ARG A 69 -30.89 -19.42 24.64
CA ARG A 69 -32.28 -19.65 24.24
C ARG A 69 -32.38 -20.31 22.86
N ARG A 70 -31.59 -19.83 21.91
CA ARG A 70 -31.66 -20.31 20.52
C ARG A 70 -31.28 -21.79 20.39
N MET A 71 -30.38 -22.24 21.27
CA MET A 71 -29.85 -23.59 21.32
C MET A 71 -30.51 -24.47 22.38
N ASP A 72 -31.51 -23.95 23.10
CA ASP A 72 -32.21 -24.65 24.19
C ASP A 72 -31.26 -25.18 25.28
N ILE A 73 -30.36 -24.30 25.74
CA ILE A 73 -29.35 -24.62 26.77
C ILE A 73 -29.70 -23.89 28.06
N ASP A 74 -29.88 -24.65 29.14
CA ASP A 74 -30.32 -24.13 30.44
C ASP A 74 -29.26 -23.33 31.20
N LYS A 75 -27.97 -23.65 31.04
CA LYS A 75 -26.88 -23.03 31.82
C LYS A 75 -25.73 -22.58 30.94
N ARG A 76 -25.21 -21.39 31.25
CA ARG A 76 -24.00 -20.84 30.63
C ARG A 76 -22.80 -21.79 30.88
N PRO A 77 -22.10 -22.26 29.84
CA PRO A 77 -20.89 -23.09 29.99
C PRO A 77 -19.77 -22.31 30.69
N LYS A 78 -19.05 -22.97 31.62
CA LYS A 78 -18.05 -22.31 32.48
C LYS A 78 -16.59 -22.41 32.01
N HIS A 79 -16.28 -23.19 30.96
CA HIS A 79 -14.91 -23.31 30.41
C HIS A 79 -14.89 -23.53 28.88
N LEU A 80 -13.80 -23.08 28.24
CA LEU A 80 -13.33 -23.61 26.96
C LEU A 80 -13.02 -25.10 27.18
N ALA A 81 -13.77 -26.00 26.53
CA ALA A 81 -13.39 -27.41 26.53
C ALA A 81 -11.95 -27.52 26.03
N GLN A 82 -11.07 -28.14 26.83
CA GLN A 82 -9.74 -28.56 26.42
C GLN A 82 -9.88 -29.44 25.17
N LEU A 83 -9.69 -28.86 23.99
CA LEU A 83 -9.38 -29.59 22.76
C LEU A 83 -7.86 -29.71 22.64
N GLN A 84 -7.26 -30.36 23.63
CA GLN A 84 -5.93 -30.96 23.55
C GLN A 84 -6.02 -32.33 24.23
N GLY A 85 -6.06 -33.40 23.43
CA GLY A 85 -5.89 -34.78 23.90
C GLY A 85 -6.97 -35.76 23.44
N SER A 86 -6.59 -36.63 22.50
CA SER A 86 -7.26 -37.87 22.09
C SER A 86 -8.58 -37.76 21.27
N LEU A 87 -8.45 -37.95 19.96
CA LEU A 87 -9.51 -38.47 19.10
C LEU A 87 -9.23 -39.96 18.87
N SER A 88 -9.77 -40.81 19.73
CA SER A 88 -9.99 -42.23 19.45
C SER A 88 -11.28 -42.37 18.63
N TYR A 89 -11.21 -43.12 17.54
CA TYR A 89 -12.35 -43.50 16.70
C TYR A 89 -13.24 -44.52 17.44
N GLY A 90 -14.55 -44.25 17.54
CA GLY A 90 -15.59 -45.14 18.06
C GLY A 90 -17.00 -44.69 17.61
N PRO A 91 -18.01 -45.59 17.56
CA PRO A 91 -19.14 -45.47 16.64
C PRO A 91 -20.15 -44.38 17.01
N LEU A 92 -20.79 -43.82 15.99
CA LEU A 92 -21.91 -42.88 16.08
C LEU A 92 -23.03 -43.49 16.90
N LEU A 93 -23.38 -42.89 18.05
CA LEU A 93 -24.78 -42.70 18.49
C LEU A 93 -24.95 -41.91 19.82
N ASP A 94 -23.89 -41.43 20.50
CA ASP A 94 -24.06 -40.77 21.82
C ASP A 94 -23.26 -39.47 22.03
N ARG A 95 -23.38 -38.50 21.10
CA ARG A 95 -22.62 -37.21 21.12
C ARG A 95 -23.37 -36.01 21.76
N CYS A 96 -24.30 -36.22 22.69
CA CYS A 96 -25.12 -35.12 23.25
C CYS A 96 -24.60 -34.46 24.54
N SER A 97 -23.38 -34.77 25.02
CA SER A 97 -22.90 -34.28 26.33
C SER A 97 -21.78 -33.22 26.28
N VAL A 98 -21.44 -32.67 25.11
CA VAL A 98 -20.46 -31.58 25.00
C VAL A 98 -21.16 -30.24 24.78
N LEU A 99 -21.22 -29.43 25.84
CA LEU A 99 -21.75 -28.06 25.75
C LEU A 99 -20.88 -27.21 24.79
N PRO A 100 -21.48 -26.43 23.86
CA PRO A 100 -20.74 -25.58 22.95
C PRO A 100 -19.96 -24.50 23.72
N PRO A 101 -18.76 -24.11 23.27
CA PRO A 101 -17.99 -23.07 23.95
C PRO A 101 -18.76 -21.72 23.94
N PRO A 102 -18.58 -20.85 24.96
CA PRO A 102 -19.27 -19.57 25.04
C PRO A 102 -19.13 -18.69 23.78
N GLN A 103 -18.00 -18.77 23.08
CA GLN A 103 -17.76 -18.05 21.82
C GLN A 103 -18.73 -18.49 20.70
N ALA A 104 -19.04 -19.80 20.63
CA ALA A 104 -20.00 -20.31 19.66
C ALA A 104 -21.43 -19.85 19.98
N LEU A 105 -21.81 -19.84 21.27
CA LEU A 105 -23.10 -19.30 21.71
C LEU A 105 -23.21 -17.80 21.45
N ALA A 106 -22.13 -17.06 21.66
CA ALA A 106 -22.08 -15.64 21.33
C ALA A 106 -22.24 -15.41 19.82
N ALA A 107 -21.59 -16.19 18.96
CA ALA A 107 -21.74 -16.07 17.51
C ALA A 107 -23.19 -16.30 17.06
N ILE A 108 -23.82 -17.39 17.53
CA ILE A 108 -25.21 -17.74 17.23
C ILE A 108 -26.16 -16.65 17.73
N GLY A 109 -25.98 -16.22 18.98
CA GLY A 109 -26.86 -15.25 19.61
C GLY A 109 -26.66 -13.83 19.09
N GLN A 110 -25.45 -13.44 18.67
CA GLN A 110 -25.16 -12.10 18.12
C GLN A 110 -25.91 -11.86 16.81
N CYS A 111 -26.00 -12.86 15.93
CA CYS A 111 -26.80 -12.78 14.71
C CYS A 111 -28.29 -12.52 15.03
N ARG A 112 -28.83 -13.23 16.03
CA ARG A 112 -30.23 -13.05 16.42
C ARG A 112 -30.48 -11.74 17.17
N LEU A 113 -29.54 -11.32 18.01
CA LEU A 113 -29.62 -10.09 18.78
C LEU A 113 -29.63 -8.86 17.86
N VAL A 114 -28.76 -8.79 16.86
CA VAL A 114 -28.74 -7.66 15.92
C VAL A 114 -29.98 -7.67 15.02
N SER A 115 -30.46 -8.84 14.61
CA SER A 115 -31.73 -8.98 13.87
C SER A 115 -32.93 -8.48 14.69
N LEU A 116 -32.95 -8.74 16.00
CA LEU A 116 -33.98 -8.23 16.90
C LEU A 116 -33.91 -6.71 17.01
N TRP A 117 -32.72 -6.14 17.20
CA TRP A 117 -32.53 -4.69 17.20
C TRP A 117 -33.00 -4.06 15.88
N ASP A 118 -32.56 -4.59 14.74
CA ASP A 118 -32.92 -4.07 13.42
C ASP A 118 -34.44 -4.11 13.20
N SER A 119 -35.08 -5.23 13.54
CA SER A 119 -36.54 -5.37 13.44
C SER A 119 -37.29 -4.34 14.30
N LEU A 120 -36.85 -4.10 15.53
CA LEU A 120 -37.52 -3.14 16.42
C LEU A 120 -37.33 -1.69 15.95
N PHE A 121 -36.12 -1.31 15.53
CA PHE A 121 -35.83 0.03 15.02
C PHE A 121 -36.46 0.30 13.65
N ALA A 122 -36.62 -0.73 12.81
CA ALA A 122 -37.24 -0.63 11.49
C ALA A 122 -38.71 -0.17 11.56
N HIS A 123 -39.44 -0.54 12.61
CA HIS A 123 -40.81 -0.05 12.84
C HIS A 123 -40.89 1.48 12.99
N LEU A 124 -39.78 2.15 13.37
CA LEU A 124 -39.68 3.60 13.48
C LEU A 124 -38.87 4.23 12.34
N SER A 125 -38.58 3.48 11.27
CA SER A 125 -37.77 3.91 10.12
C SER A 125 -36.39 4.46 10.52
N GLN A 126 -35.81 3.92 11.59
CA GLN A 126 -34.51 4.34 12.09
C GLN A 126 -33.45 3.30 11.70
N PRO A 127 -32.51 3.63 10.79
CA PRO A 127 -31.43 2.70 10.46
C PRO A 127 -30.47 2.52 11.64
N ILE A 128 -29.98 1.30 11.81
CA ILE A 128 -28.93 0.96 12.78
C ILE A 128 -27.69 0.41 12.07
N ALA A 129 -26.55 0.39 12.76
CA ALA A 129 -25.34 -0.27 12.31
C ALA A 129 -24.71 -1.08 13.44
N GLN A 130 -24.27 -2.29 13.15
CA GLN A 130 -23.55 -3.11 14.12
C GLN A 130 -22.08 -2.71 14.18
N ILE A 131 -21.54 -2.58 15.39
CA ILE A 131 -20.11 -2.43 15.63
C ILE A 131 -19.68 -3.49 16.65
N LEU A 132 -18.76 -4.35 16.25
CA LEU A 132 -18.16 -5.38 17.08
C LEU A 132 -16.71 -4.99 17.38
N MET A 133 -16.33 -4.95 18.65
CA MET A 133 -14.96 -4.62 19.06
C MET A 133 -14.42 -5.67 20.03
N THR A 134 -13.18 -6.11 19.83
CA THR A 134 -12.43 -6.86 20.84
C THR A 134 -11.54 -5.91 21.63
N ARG A 135 -11.06 -6.34 22.81
CA ARG A 135 -10.04 -5.61 23.55
C ARG A 135 -8.78 -5.33 22.73
N ASN A 136 -8.40 -6.23 21.82
CA ASN A 136 -7.25 -6.04 20.93
C ASN A 136 -7.49 -4.92 19.91
N ASP A 137 -8.72 -4.77 19.43
CA ASP A 137 -9.08 -3.69 18.49
C ASP A 137 -9.03 -2.31 19.15
N ILE A 138 -9.36 -2.25 20.44
CA ILE A 138 -9.33 -1.02 21.21
C ILE A 138 -7.87 -0.72 21.65
N ALA A 139 -7.10 -1.75 22.00
CA ALA A 139 -5.68 -1.65 22.40
C ALA A 139 -4.74 -1.29 21.25
N ASP A 140 -5.12 -1.53 20.00
CA ASP A 140 -4.39 -1.06 18.83
C ASP A 140 -4.82 0.38 18.49
N ARG A 141 -3.86 1.31 18.46
CA ARG A 141 -4.16 2.74 18.26
C ARG A 141 -4.79 3.03 16.90
N THR A 142 -4.36 2.32 15.86
CA THR A 142 -4.83 2.51 14.49
C THR A 142 -6.27 2.02 14.35
N ARG A 143 -6.57 0.83 14.88
CA ARG A 143 -7.92 0.28 14.94
C ARG A 143 -8.85 1.14 15.78
N TYR A 144 -8.38 1.66 16.92
CA TYR A 144 -9.13 2.63 17.73
C TYR A 144 -9.51 3.89 16.95
N ILE A 145 -8.57 4.50 16.20
CA ILE A 145 -8.84 5.69 15.38
C ILE A 145 -9.83 5.37 14.26
N ASN A 146 -9.69 4.20 13.62
CA ASN A 146 -10.61 3.76 12.59
C ASN A 146 -12.04 3.56 13.13
N ALA A 147 -12.18 2.94 14.31
CA ALA A 147 -13.45 2.82 15.00
C ALA A 147 -14.05 4.20 15.30
N GLN A 148 -13.25 5.13 15.87
CA GLN A 148 -13.68 6.51 16.14
C GLN A 148 -14.22 7.22 14.89
N ASN A 149 -13.52 7.11 13.75
CA ASN A 149 -13.97 7.69 12.49
C ASN A 149 -15.28 7.06 11.98
N THR A 150 -15.40 5.74 12.12
CA THR A 150 -16.60 4.98 11.74
C THR A 150 -17.81 5.43 12.54
N PHE A 151 -17.67 5.56 13.87
CA PHE A 151 -18.73 6.10 14.73
C PHE A 151 -19.19 7.49 14.29
N ASN A 152 -18.24 8.39 14.01
CA ASN A 152 -18.55 9.75 13.57
C ASN A 152 -19.34 9.75 12.26
N GLN A 153 -18.91 8.97 11.27
CA GLN A 153 -19.58 8.88 9.97
C GLN A 153 -21.00 8.31 10.09
N LEU A 154 -21.20 7.26 10.90
CA LEU A 154 -22.52 6.66 11.12
C LEU A 154 -23.49 7.65 11.77
N MET A 155 -23.05 8.38 12.79
CA MET A 155 -23.87 9.40 13.43
C MET A 155 -24.19 10.56 12.48
N GLU A 156 -23.29 10.94 11.57
CA GLU A 156 -23.53 11.94 10.53
C GLU A 156 -24.57 11.47 9.49
N MET A 157 -24.59 10.18 9.18
CA MET A 157 -25.61 9.56 8.34
C MET A 157 -26.97 9.40 9.06
N GLY A 158 -27.06 9.79 10.33
CA GLY A 158 -28.27 9.65 11.15
C GLY A 158 -28.57 8.21 11.55
N VAL A 159 -27.58 7.31 11.47
CA VAL A 159 -27.64 5.91 11.89
C VAL A 159 -27.35 5.81 13.39
N ILE A 160 -28.07 4.94 14.12
CA ILE A 160 -27.78 4.64 15.53
C ILE A 160 -26.83 3.43 15.60
N PRO A 161 -25.58 3.58 16.06
CA PRO A 161 -24.68 2.45 16.21
C PRO A 161 -25.07 1.57 17.40
N ILE A 162 -25.12 0.25 17.16
CA ILE A 162 -25.29 -0.79 18.17
C ILE A 162 -23.94 -1.48 18.37
N VAL A 163 -23.31 -1.18 19.50
CA VAL A 163 -21.97 -1.65 19.86
C VAL A 163 -22.09 -2.87 20.76
N ASN A 164 -21.33 -3.92 20.49
CA ASN A 164 -21.16 -5.04 21.41
C ASN A 164 -19.70 -5.50 21.38
N GLU A 165 -19.26 -6.16 22.46
CA GLU A 165 -18.01 -6.89 22.43
C GLU A 165 -18.07 -8.05 21.43
N ASN A 166 -16.98 -8.25 20.70
CA ASN A 166 -16.85 -9.39 19.79
C ASN A 166 -16.40 -10.65 20.55
N ASP A 167 -17.30 -11.18 21.37
CA ASP A 167 -17.12 -12.43 22.14
C ASP A 167 -16.69 -13.62 21.26
N THR A 168 -16.94 -13.58 19.94
CA THR A 168 -16.58 -14.67 19.02
C THR A 168 -15.07 -14.81 18.79
N LEU A 169 -14.34 -13.70 18.86
CA LEU A 169 -12.89 -13.62 18.62
C LEU A 169 -12.09 -13.29 19.89
N ALA A 170 -12.76 -13.12 21.03
CA ALA A 170 -12.13 -12.81 22.30
C ALA A 170 -11.31 -14.02 22.80
N VAL A 171 -9.99 -13.83 22.92
CA VAL A 171 -9.01 -14.85 23.33
C VAL A 171 -8.73 -14.86 24.84
N SER A 172 -9.10 -13.81 25.57
CA SER A 172 -8.97 -13.74 27.03
C SER A 172 -10.26 -14.19 27.72
N GLU A 173 -10.15 -15.02 28.76
CA GLU A 173 -11.30 -15.36 29.61
C GLU A 173 -11.98 -14.09 30.14
N ILE A 174 -13.28 -13.96 29.85
CA ILE A 174 -14.18 -12.87 30.23
C ILE A 174 -14.12 -12.66 31.76
N LYS A 175 -13.35 -11.68 32.24
CA LYS A 175 -13.38 -11.10 33.59
C LYS A 175 -12.80 -9.67 33.51
N PHE A 176 -13.42 -8.60 33.99
CA PHE A 176 -14.66 -8.35 34.74
C PHE A 176 -15.36 -7.16 34.04
N GLY A 177 -16.61 -7.30 33.59
CA GLY A 177 -17.45 -6.15 33.18
C GLY A 177 -17.27 -5.62 31.76
N ASP A 178 -16.94 -6.47 30.79
CA ASP A 178 -16.43 -6.05 29.49
C ASP A 178 -17.30 -5.03 28.76
N ASN A 179 -18.63 -5.17 28.73
CA ASN A 179 -19.50 -4.18 28.09
C ASN A 179 -19.75 -2.89 28.92
N ASP A 180 -19.63 -2.94 30.25
CA ASP A 180 -19.63 -1.71 31.07
C ASP A 180 -18.40 -0.87 30.73
N THR A 181 -17.22 -1.51 30.73
CA THR A 181 -15.95 -0.87 30.38
C THR A 181 -15.94 -0.42 28.92
N LEU A 182 -16.44 -1.26 28.00
CA LEU A 182 -16.62 -0.92 26.59
C LEU A 182 -17.47 0.34 26.42
N SER A 183 -18.52 0.50 27.24
CA SER A 183 -19.39 1.68 27.16
C SER A 183 -18.68 2.97 27.58
N ALA A 184 -17.84 2.92 28.61
CA ALA A 184 -17.04 4.06 29.03
C ALA A 184 -15.96 4.41 28.00
N ILE A 185 -15.31 3.40 27.42
CA ILE A 185 -14.32 3.60 26.34
C ILE A 185 -15.00 4.15 25.09
N THR A 186 -16.18 3.61 24.72
CA THR A 186 -16.97 4.11 23.59
C THR A 186 -17.37 5.56 23.83
N ALA A 187 -17.84 5.91 25.02
CA ALA A 187 -18.19 7.28 25.40
C ALA A 187 -17.00 8.23 25.28
N ALA A 188 -15.81 7.82 25.73
CA ALA A 188 -14.58 8.59 25.53
C ALA A 188 -14.22 8.71 24.04
N MET A 189 -14.28 7.62 23.29
CA MET A 189 -13.96 7.56 21.86
C MET A 189 -14.85 8.48 21.02
N VAL A 190 -16.15 8.54 21.31
CA VAL A 190 -17.10 9.37 20.54
C VAL A 190 -17.30 10.78 21.13
N HIS A 191 -16.52 11.14 22.14
CA HIS A 191 -16.66 12.40 22.90
C HIS A 191 -18.10 12.65 23.35
N ALA A 192 -18.67 11.63 24.01
CA ALA A 192 -20.01 11.69 24.56
C ALA A 192 -20.12 12.79 25.62
N ASP A 193 -21.25 13.49 25.65
CA ASP A 193 -21.57 14.40 26.75
C ASP A 193 -22.13 13.62 27.94
N MET A 194 -22.82 12.50 27.67
CA MET A 194 -23.50 11.68 28.68
C MET A 194 -23.34 10.19 28.41
N LEU A 195 -23.11 9.42 29.48
CA LEU A 195 -23.12 7.95 29.50
C LEU A 195 -24.18 7.46 30.48
N PHE A 196 -25.17 6.70 30.01
CA PHE A 196 -26.18 6.05 30.85
C PHE A 196 -25.83 4.58 31.07
N LEU A 197 -25.58 4.20 32.31
CA LEU A 197 -25.39 2.83 32.75
C LEU A 197 -26.71 2.30 33.32
N MET A 198 -27.47 1.58 32.50
CA MET A 198 -28.78 1.05 32.89
C MET A 198 -28.62 -0.16 33.82
N THR A 199 -29.27 -0.15 34.98
CA THR A 199 -29.18 -1.20 36.01
C THR A 199 -30.54 -1.53 36.62
N ASP A 200 -30.63 -2.62 37.37
CA ASP A 200 -31.85 -3.05 38.08
C ASP A 200 -32.26 -2.15 39.26
N VAL A 201 -31.35 -1.34 39.78
CA VAL A 201 -31.61 -0.28 40.77
C VAL A 201 -31.76 1.10 40.11
N ASP A 202 -32.47 2.01 40.77
CA ASP A 202 -32.74 3.39 40.33
C ASP A 202 -31.60 4.36 40.58
N CYS A 203 -30.78 4.13 41.61
CA CYS A 203 -29.57 4.90 41.89
C CYS A 203 -28.59 4.05 42.74
N LEU A 204 -27.42 4.60 43.04
CA LEU A 204 -26.53 4.09 44.08
C LEU A 204 -27.07 4.45 45.46
N TYR A 205 -26.83 3.57 46.43
CA TYR A 205 -27.19 3.77 47.82
C TYR A 205 -25.93 3.65 48.70
N ASP A 206 -25.93 4.31 49.85
CA ASP A 206 -24.86 4.21 50.86
C ASP A 206 -24.72 2.77 51.42
N LYS A 207 -25.84 2.06 51.54
CA LYS A 207 -25.93 0.65 51.95
C LYS A 207 -26.78 -0.13 50.95
N ASN A 208 -26.65 -1.46 50.93
CA ASN A 208 -27.49 -2.29 50.08
C ASN A 208 -28.98 -2.17 50.46
N PRO A 209 -29.85 -1.61 49.60
CA PRO A 209 -31.25 -1.34 49.94
C PRO A 209 -32.10 -2.62 50.07
N ARG A 210 -31.59 -3.77 49.62
CA ARG A 210 -32.27 -5.07 49.76
C ARG A 210 -32.08 -5.67 51.15
N THR A 211 -31.01 -5.32 51.85
CA THR A 211 -30.69 -5.82 53.20
C THR A 211 -30.81 -4.74 54.29
N HIS A 212 -30.76 -3.46 53.91
CA HIS A 212 -30.86 -2.31 54.81
C HIS A 212 -31.97 -1.36 54.36
N PRO A 213 -33.16 -1.37 55.01
CA PRO A 213 -34.28 -0.49 54.67
C PRO A 213 -33.99 1.01 54.91
N ASP A 214 -32.99 1.34 55.71
CA ASP A 214 -32.52 2.70 56.01
C ASP A 214 -31.54 3.28 54.97
N ALA A 215 -31.24 2.52 53.90
CA ALA A 215 -30.33 2.92 52.84
C ALA A 215 -30.78 4.23 52.16
N ARG A 216 -29.86 5.20 52.04
CA ARG A 216 -30.11 6.52 51.45
C ARG A 216 -29.58 6.60 50.02
N PRO A 217 -30.33 7.22 49.10
CA PRO A 217 -29.90 7.38 47.71
C PRO A 217 -28.75 8.39 47.61
N ILE A 218 -27.77 8.06 46.77
CA ILE A 218 -26.65 8.92 46.39
C ILE A 218 -26.99 9.55 45.05
N GLU A 219 -27.44 10.81 45.05
CA GLU A 219 -27.89 11.49 43.83
C GLU A 219 -26.73 12.10 43.02
N ILE A 220 -25.69 12.60 43.69
CA ILE A 220 -24.53 13.24 43.04
C ILE A 220 -23.26 12.65 43.62
N VAL A 221 -22.33 12.30 42.72
CA VAL A 221 -20.96 11.91 43.06
C VAL A 221 -20.03 12.90 42.36
N ASP A 222 -19.42 13.78 43.15
CA ASP A 222 -18.45 14.78 42.72
C ASP A 222 -17.02 14.22 42.69
N ASP A 223 -16.65 13.42 43.70
CA ASP A 223 -15.41 12.65 43.73
C ASP A 223 -15.71 11.16 43.97
N ILE A 224 -15.36 10.32 42.99
CA ILE A 224 -15.57 8.88 43.09
C ILE A 224 -14.57 8.20 44.05
N SER A 225 -13.47 8.86 44.41
CA SER A 225 -12.48 8.31 45.32
C SER A 225 -12.92 8.35 46.79
N THR A 226 -13.91 9.16 47.13
CA THR A 226 -14.53 9.27 48.46
C THR A 226 -15.84 8.48 48.58
N LEU A 227 -16.22 7.73 47.52
CA LEU A 227 -17.48 6.98 47.48
C LEU A 227 -17.39 5.73 48.37
N GLU A 228 -18.01 5.80 49.55
CA GLU A 228 -18.30 4.65 50.41
C GLU A 228 -19.66 4.06 50.01
N ALA A 229 -19.67 3.12 49.07
CA ALA A 229 -20.88 2.40 48.66
C ALA A 229 -20.66 0.89 48.74
N ASP A 230 -21.61 0.17 49.32
CA ASP A 230 -21.56 -1.30 49.40
C ASP A 230 -21.71 -1.94 48.01
N VAL A 231 -20.61 -2.49 47.50
CA VAL A 231 -20.49 -3.14 46.17
C VAL A 231 -20.73 -4.65 46.20
N SER A 232 -21.20 -5.22 47.32
CA SER A 232 -21.30 -6.67 47.57
C SER A 232 -22.35 -7.44 46.75
N THR A 233 -22.91 -6.89 45.67
CA THR A 233 -23.85 -7.60 44.79
C THR A 233 -23.13 -8.46 43.74
N ALA A 234 -23.27 -9.78 43.86
CA ALA A 234 -22.89 -10.74 42.82
C ALA A 234 -23.64 -10.43 41.51
N GLY A 235 -22.95 -10.50 40.36
CA GLY A 235 -23.57 -10.33 39.05
C GLY A 235 -24.64 -11.41 38.77
N SER A 236 -25.56 -11.11 37.85
CA SER A 236 -26.60 -12.06 37.36
C SER A 236 -25.99 -13.40 36.90
N SER A 237 -26.78 -14.49 36.88
CA SER A 237 -26.36 -15.80 36.35
C SER A 237 -25.93 -15.77 34.86
N LEU A 238 -26.44 -14.80 34.09
CA LEU A 238 -26.19 -14.65 32.65
C LEU A 238 -25.13 -13.59 32.28
N GLY A 239 -25.04 -12.51 33.05
CA GLY A 239 -24.12 -11.39 32.85
C GLY A 239 -22.86 -11.48 33.72
N THR A 240 -21.74 -10.92 33.24
CA THR A 240 -20.45 -10.95 33.92
C THR A 240 -20.16 -9.72 34.80
N GLY A 241 -21.08 -8.73 34.84
CA GLY A 241 -20.88 -7.43 35.50
C GLY A 241 -21.83 -7.18 36.68
N GLY A 242 -21.25 -6.85 37.84
CA GLY A 242 -21.96 -6.47 39.07
C GLY A 242 -22.11 -4.95 39.23
N MET A 243 -22.30 -4.47 40.46
CA MET A 243 -22.28 -3.02 40.75
C MET A 243 -20.87 -2.43 40.64
N ASN A 244 -19.85 -3.21 41.04
CA ASN A 244 -18.45 -2.83 40.95
C ASN A 244 -18.04 -2.46 39.51
N THR A 245 -18.46 -3.21 38.49
CA THR A 245 -18.11 -2.93 37.08
C THR A 245 -18.73 -1.63 36.56
N LYS A 246 -19.91 -1.25 37.08
CA LYS A 246 -20.55 0.03 36.75
C LYS A 246 -19.83 1.20 37.40
N ILE A 247 -19.35 1.05 38.63
CA ILE A 247 -18.55 2.08 39.30
C ILE A 247 -17.20 2.27 38.57
N VAL A 248 -16.57 1.17 38.12
CA VAL A 248 -15.36 1.25 37.28
C VAL A 248 -15.63 1.98 35.97
N ALA A 249 -16.74 1.66 35.29
CA ALA A 249 -17.13 2.36 34.06
C ALA A 249 -17.45 3.83 34.31
N ALA A 250 -18.14 4.16 35.40
CA ALA A 250 -18.41 5.54 35.81
C ALA A 250 -17.13 6.32 36.07
N ARG A 251 -16.15 5.71 36.75
CA ARG A 251 -14.82 6.28 36.95
C ARG A 251 -14.14 6.63 35.62
N LEU A 252 -14.15 5.70 34.67
CA LEU A 252 -13.54 5.90 33.35
C LEU A 252 -14.26 6.99 32.56
N GLY A 253 -15.60 6.98 32.54
CA GLY A 253 -16.40 8.01 31.86
C GLY A 253 -16.15 9.40 32.43
N THR A 254 -16.19 9.54 33.76
CA THR A 254 -15.89 10.80 34.46
C THR A 254 -14.47 11.31 34.16
N LEU A 255 -13.46 10.44 34.11
CA LEU A 255 -12.08 10.80 33.76
C LEU A 255 -11.94 11.26 32.29
N ALA A 256 -12.78 10.76 31.39
CA ALA A 256 -12.85 11.21 30.00
C ALA A 256 -13.63 12.53 29.83
N GLY A 257 -14.21 13.09 30.90
CA GLY A 257 -15.02 14.31 30.84
C GLY A 257 -16.49 14.06 30.49
N VAL A 258 -16.95 12.81 30.59
CA VAL A 258 -18.34 12.42 30.31
C VAL A 258 -19.16 12.47 31.60
N THR A 259 -20.35 13.06 31.55
CA THR A 259 -21.30 12.95 32.67
C THR A 259 -21.87 11.54 32.69
N THR A 260 -21.54 10.74 33.71
CA THR A 260 -22.02 9.35 33.80
C THR A 260 -23.20 9.25 34.74
N ILE A 261 -24.23 8.50 34.35
CA ILE A 261 -25.49 8.39 35.08
C ILE A 261 -25.83 6.92 35.29
N ILE A 262 -26.18 6.55 36.51
CA ILE A 262 -26.76 5.24 36.85
C ILE A 262 -28.26 5.45 37.06
N THR A 263 -29.08 4.66 36.35
CA THR A 263 -30.54 4.69 36.47
C THR A 263 -31.19 3.35 36.11
N ARG A 264 -32.48 3.21 36.41
CA ARG A 264 -33.23 1.95 36.32
C ARG A 264 -33.49 1.50 34.88
N SER A 265 -33.18 0.24 34.58
CA SER A 265 -33.31 -0.39 33.26
C SER A 265 -34.73 -0.77 32.89
N SER A 266 -35.60 -1.05 33.85
CA SER A 266 -37.01 -1.37 33.59
C SER A 266 -37.84 -0.16 33.14
N ASN A 267 -37.30 1.05 33.25
CA ASN A 267 -37.94 2.27 32.73
C ASN A 267 -36.95 3.17 31.96
N PRO A 268 -36.53 2.77 30.73
CA PRO A 268 -35.62 3.57 29.90
C PRO A 268 -36.13 4.98 29.56
N GLY A 269 -37.45 5.21 29.63
CA GLY A 269 -38.04 6.53 29.39
C GLY A 269 -37.52 7.61 30.36
N ASN A 270 -36.99 7.22 31.53
CA ASN A 270 -36.36 8.11 32.49
C ASN A 270 -35.20 8.93 31.87
N ILE A 271 -34.51 8.38 30.87
CA ILE A 271 -33.40 9.06 30.18
C ILE A 271 -33.86 10.41 29.62
N LEU A 272 -35.04 10.48 29.00
CA LEU A 272 -35.57 11.73 28.44
C LEU A 272 -35.81 12.79 29.53
N GLY A 273 -36.37 12.38 30.67
CA GLY A 273 -36.60 13.27 31.81
C GLY A 273 -35.31 13.79 32.42
N ILE A 274 -34.32 12.91 32.62
CA ILE A 274 -33.01 13.26 33.17
C ILE A 274 -32.25 14.20 32.22
N VAL A 275 -32.21 13.91 30.91
CA VAL A 275 -31.56 14.79 29.91
C VAL A 275 -32.19 16.18 29.90
N ARG A 276 -33.54 16.26 29.88
CA ARG A 276 -34.24 17.55 29.93
C ARG A 276 -33.92 18.34 31.21
N HIS A 277 -33.96 17.69 32.36
CA HIS A 277 -33.65 18.31 33.64
C HIS A 277 -32.22 18.88 33.67
N LEU A 278 -31.23 18.11 33.21
CA LEU A 278 -29.83 18.52 33.23
C LEU A 278 -29.50 19.66 32.24
N ILE A 279 -30.15 19.69 31.07
CA ILE A 279 -30.06 20.83 30.14
C ILE A 279 -30.63 22.11 30.79
N ARG A 280 -31.79 22.03 31.46
CA ARG A 280 -32.40 23.18 32.17
C ARG A 280 -31.51 23.69 33.30
N ALA A 281 -31.00 22.78 34.15
CA ALA A 281 -30.13 23.14 35.26
C ALA A 281 -28.81 23.82 34.80
N SER A 282 -28.29 23.44 33.63
CA SER A 282 -27.10 24.08 33.05
C SER A 282 -27.38 25.49 32.50
N ALA A 283 -28.62 25.78 32.07
CA ALA A 283 -29.00 27.11 31.58
C ALA A 283 -29.21 28.13 32.70
N ALA A 284 -29.73 27.70 33.86
CA ALA A 284 -30.01 28.56 35.02
C ALA A 284 -28.75 29.06 35.77
N ASN A 285 -27.61 28.37 35.66
CA ASN A 285 -26.35 28.70 36.35
C ASN A 285 -25.43 29.67 35.58
N THR A 286 -25.94 30.44 34.61
CA THR A 286 -25.15 31.44 33.86
C THR A 286 -25.35 32.84 34.47
N PRO A 287 -24.31 33.57 34.92
CA PRO A 287 -24.50 34.88 35.55
C PRO A 287 -24.98 35.91 34.51
N SER A 288 -26.13 36.53 34.77
CA SER A 288 -26.61 37.70 34.04
C SER A 288 -25.77 38.93 34.44
N SER A 289 -24.91 39.39 33.54
CA SER A 289 -24.30 40.71 33.65
C SER A 289 -25.33 41.78 33.27
N GLU A 290 -25.80 42.53 34.25
CA GLU A 290 -26.53 43.79 34.09
C GLU A 290 -25.61 44.86 33.48
N SER A 291 -26.05 45.52 32.41
CA SER A 291 -26.10 46.99 32.31
C SER A 291 -26.67 47.44 30.96
N ASP A 292 -27.60 48.38 31.08
CA ASP A 292 -28.09 49.39 30.14
C ASP A 292 -29.29 49.08 29.21
N GLU A 293 -30.40 49.66 29.66
CA GLU A 293 -31.63 49.98 28.94
C GLU A 293 -31.36 50.85 27.70
N GLN A 294 -31.94 50.47 26.56
CA GLN A 294 -32.72 51.35 25.67
C GLN A 294 -33.33 50.54 24.53
N GLN A 295 -34.66 50.42 24.55
CA GLN A 295 -35.50 50.07 23.39
C GLN A 295 -35.68 51.33 22.51
N PRO A 296 -35.93 51.22 21.18
CA PRO A 296 -37.11 50.52 20.65
C PRO A 296 -37.00 49.76 19.31
N THR A 297 -37.92 48.79 19.19
CA THR A 297 -38.64 48.31 17.98
C THR A 297 -37.85 47.77 16.77
N ASN A 298 -37.81 46.45 16.63
CA ASN A 298 -38.48 45.74 15.52
C ASN A 298 -38.43 44.21 15.72
N SER A 299 -39.54 43.66 16.19
CA SER A 299 -39.80 42.24 16.38
C SER A 299 -40.17 41.57 15.05
N LEU A 300 -39.21 40.92 14.38
CA LEU A 300 -39.50 40.04 13.23
C LEU A 300 -38.56 38.83 13.07
N LEU A 301 -37.79 38.43 14.09
CA LEU A 301 -36.79 37.34 13.99
C LEU A 301 -36.93 36.18 14.99
N SER A 302 -38.04 36.06 15.73
CA SER A 302 -38.28 34.89 16.61
C SER A 302 -39.25 33.83 16.05
N LYS A 303 -39.76 33.99 14.82
CA LYS A 303 -40.60 32.97 14.16
C LYS A 303 -39.82 32.25 13.07
N MET A 304 -39.11 31.19 13.44
CA MET A 304 -38.97 29.92 12.69
C MET A 304 -37.90 29.06 13.37
N THR A 305 -38.30 28.22 14.32
CA THR A 305 -38.14 26.75 14.30
C THR A 305 -38.60 26.14 15.62
N CYS A 306 -39.91 25.95 15.75
CA CYS A 306 -40.49 24.90 16.58
C CYS A 306 -41.84 24.54 15.95
N LEU A 307 -41.80 23.64 14.96
CA LEU A 307 -43.01 22.99 14.46
C LEU A 307 -43.08 21.58 15.05
N ASN A 308 -44.06 21.46 15.95
CA ASN A 308 -44.88 20.31 16.31
C ASN A 308 -44.18 19.05 16.85
N VAL A 309 -44.23 18.92 18.18
CA VAL A 309 -44.62 17.65 18.81
C VAL A 309 -45.79 17.94 19.74
N THR A 310 -46.99 17.68 19.25
CA THR A 310 -48.18 17.37 20.05
C THR A 310 -48.04 15.93 20.52
N ASP A 311 -47.81 15.70 21.82
CA ASP A 311 -48.70 14.86 22.64
C ASP A 311 -48.26 14.71 24.11
N ALA A 312 -49.28 14.84 24.95
CA ALA A 312 -49.53 14.22 26.26
C ALA A 312 -48.55 14.45 27.45
N SER A 313 -48.97 15.38 28.31
CA SER A 313 -49.04 15.22 29.78
C SER A 313 -47.80 14.72 30.53
N THR A 314 -46.77 15.56 30.63
CA THR A 314 -45.91 15.54 31.83
C THR A 314 -45.82 16.96 32.36
N THR A 315 -46.43 17.16 33.54
CA THR A 315 -46.43 18.39 34.33
C THR A 315 -45.04 19.03 34.37
N GLU A 316 -44.98 20.34 34.11
CA GLU A 316 -43.73 21.08 33.93
C GLU A 316 -42.87 21.19 35.22
N ASP A 317 -43.43 20.77 36.37
CA ASP A 317 -42.85 20.80 37.72
C ASP A 317 -42.52 19.42 38.34
N ALA A 318 -42.61 18.31 37.58
CA ALA A 318 -42.27 17.01 38.14
C ALA A 318 -40.75 16.89 38.43
N PRO A 319 -40.34 16.45 39.65
CA PRO A 319 -38.92 16.21 39.96
C PRO A 319 -38.33 15.18 38.99
N PRO A 320 -37.03 15.28 38.65
CA PRO A 320 -36.40 14.33 37.73
C PRO A 320 -36.51 12.91 38.30
N PRO A 321 -36.61 11.88 37.44
CA PRO A 321 -36.55 10.49 37.90
C PRO A 321 -35.30 10.25 38.74
N LEU A 322 -35.40 9.45 39.79
CA LEU A 322 -34.28 9.14 40.68
C LEU A 322 -33.11 8.53 39.89
N HIS A 323 -31.91 9.05 40.11
CA HIS A 323 -30.68 8.65 39.43
C HIS A 323 -29.46 9.06 40.24
N THR A 324 -28.32 8.41 40.00
CA THR A 324 -27.02 8.90 40.45
C THR A 324 -26.29 9.56 39.31
N ARG A 325 -25.87 10.80 39.48
CA ARG A 325 -25.06 11.56 38.53
C ARG A 325 -23.61 11.65 39.03
N PHE A 326 -22.71 11.06 38.27
CA PHE A 326 -21.28 11.30 38.40
C PHE A 326 -20.92 12.54 37.61
N LEU A 327 -20.40 13.56 38.31
CA LEU A 327 -19.95 14.77 37.65
C LEU A 327 -18.71 14.46 36.79
N PRO A 328 -18.59 15.06 35.59
CA PRO A 328 -17.37 14.93 34.80
C PRO A 328 -16.21 15.54 35.57
N SER A 329 -15.01 14.97 35.40
CA SER A 329 -13.82 15.54 36.04
C SER A 329 -13.63 16.97 35.56
N ASN A 330 -13.31 17.89 36.48
CA ASN A 330 -12.86 19.24 36.14
C ASN A 330 -11.61 19.23 35.25
N ASP A 331 -10.92 18.08 35.17
CA ASP A 331 -9.67 17.85 34.46
C ASP A 331 -9.72 16.62 33.54
N PRO A 332 -10.51 16.67 32.47
CA PRO A 332 -10.70 15.52 31.59
C PRO A 332 -9.40 15.13 30.90
N ILE A 333 -9.19 13.82 30.73
CA ILE A 333 -8.06 13.25 30.01
C ILE A 333 -8.37 13.32 28.51
N GLN A 334 -7.46 13.90 27.72
CA GLN A 334 -7.57 13.92 26.26
C GLN A 334 -7.45 12.51 25.67
N ASP A 335 -8.15 12.25 24.55
CA ASP A 335 -8.27 10.95 23.89
C ASP A 335 -7.00 10.11 23.85
N ARG A 336 -5.88 10.69 23.40
CA ARG A 336 -4.62 9.96 23.25
C ARG A 336 -4.11 9.45 24.60
N TYR A 337 -4.19 10.28 25.63
CA TYR A 337 -3.72 9.94 26.96
C TYR A 337 -4.74 9.05 27.68
N PHE A 338 -6.03 9.26 27.44
CA PHE A 338 -7.09 8.39 27.97
C PHE A 338 -6.92 6.98 27.43
N TRP A 339 -6.72 6.87 26.11
CA TRP A 339 -6.37 5.64 25.45
C TRP A 339 -5.13 5.02 26.11
N LEU A 340 -3.99 5.72 26.14
CA LEU A 340 -2.74 5.19 26.68
C LEU A 340 -2.85 4.71 28.15
N LEU A 341 -3.60 5.43 28.99
CA LEU A 341 -3.72 5.15 30.41
C LEU A 341 -4.70 4.02 30.73
N HIS A 342 -5.76 3.85 29.93
CA HIS A 342 -6.91 3.04 30.32
C HIS A 342 -7.27 1.93 29.33
N THR A 343 -6.71 1.95 28.12
CA THR A 343 -7.07 1.01 27.05
C THR A 343 -6.08 -0.15 26.87
N PRO A 344 -4.78 0.09 26.62
CA PRO A 344 -3.82 -1.00 26.41
C PRO A 344 -3.45 -1.68 27.74
N SER A 345 -3.18 -2.99 27.67
CA SER A 345 -2.61 -3.74 28.78
C SER A 345 -1.09 -3.51 28.81
N PRO A 346 -0.52 -3.02 29.93
CA PRO A 346 0.92 -2.80 30.01
C PRO A 346 1.68 -4.13 30.08
N ARG A 347 2.80 -4.22 29.37
CA ARG A 347 3.65 -5.43 29.23
C ARG A 347 4.81 -5.51 30.23
N GLY A 348 5.02 -4.44 31.01
CA GLY A 348 6.02 -4.37 32.07
C GLY A 348 6.01 -3.03 32.81
N THR A 349 7.02 -2.80 33.64
CA THR A 349 7.18 -1.61 34.48
C THR A 349 8.58 -1.02 34.31
N LEU A 350 8.65 0.29 34.09
CA LEU A 350 9.86 1.08 34.22
C LEU A 350 9.84 1.83 35.54
N PHE A 351 10.88 1.63 36.34
CA PHE A 351 11.10 2.38 37.57
C PHE A 351 11.97 3.59 37.26
N ILE A 352 11.51 4.77 37.65
CA ILE A 352 12.19 6.04 37.42
C ILE A 352 12.47 6.74 38.76
N ASP A 353 13.54 7.51 38.82
CA ASP A 353 13.85 8.29 40.02
C ASP A 353 12.97 9.55 40.12
N VAL A 354 12.95 10.17 41.31
CA VAL A 354 12.15 11.36 41.59
C VAL A 354 12.56 12.57 40.73
N GLY A 355 13.84 12.71 40.40
CA GLY A 355 14.36 13.76 39.53
C GLY A 355 13.88 13.60 38.09
N CYS A 356 13.94 12.37 37.56
CA CYS A 356 13.37 12.00 36.28
C CYS A 356 11.87 12.30 36.24
N TYR A 357 11.11 11.86 37.26
CA TYR A 357 9.69 12.14 37.35
C TYR A 357 9.39 13.65 37.29
N ARG A 358 10.09 14.47 38.07
CA ARG A 358 9.95 15.95 38.02
C ARG A 358 10.24 16.52 36.63
N ALA A 359 11.25 16.00 35.93
CA ALA A 359 11.57 16.42 34.56
C ALA A 359 10.44 16.07 33.57
N LEU A 360 9.85 14.88 33.69
CA LEU A 360 8.73 14.45 32.85
C LEU A 360 7.46 15.31 33.06
N LEU A 361 7.20 15.74 34.30
CA LEU A 361 6.14 16.72 34.62
C LEU A 361 6.37 18.04 33.87
N ASN A 362 7.63 18.49 33.80
CA ASN A 362 8.07 19.70 33.09
C ASN A 362 8.27 19.52 31.57
N LYS A 363 7.60 18.53 30.97
CA LYS A 363 7.58 18.25 29.52
C LYS A 363 8.86 17.67 28.91
N ALA A 364 9.81 17.16 29.70
CA ALA A 364 10.92 16.37 29.17
C ALA A 364 10.44 14.97 28.72
N GLY A 365 11.12 14.35 27.76
CA GLY A 365 10.95 12.93 27.49
C GLY A 365 11.70 12.07 28.51
N LEU A 366 11.40 10.76 28.55
CA LEU A 366 12.07 9.82 29.44
C LEU A 366 13.44 9.46 28.85
N LEU A 367 14.51 9.97 29.46
CA LEU A 367 15.89 9.63 29.08
C LEU A 367 16.38 8.39 29.84
N PRO A 368 17.36 7.63 29.29
CA PRO A 368 17.86 6.43 29.94
C PRO A 368 18.46 6.69 31.32
N VAL A 369 19.13 7.83 31.51
CA VAL A 369 19.72 8.27 32.79
C VAL A 369 18.70 8.32 33.93
N GLY A 370 17.43 8.55 33.64
CA GLY A 370 16.36 8.65 34.63
C GLY A 370 15.65 7.32 34.92
N VAL A 371 16.04 6.23 34.25
CA VAL A 371 15.52 4.88 34.48
C VAL A 371 16.41 4.18 35.50
N VAL A 372 15.81 3.67 36.57
CA VAL A 372 16.47 3.04 37.71
C VAL A 372 16.40 1.51 37.64
N ASP A 373 15.28 0.98 37.15
CA ASP A 373 15.08 -0.47 37.01
C ASP A 373 14.02 -0.79 35.94
N VAL A 374 14.05 -2.00 35.40
CA VAL A 374 13.19 -2.49 34.32
C VAL A 374 12.65 -3.89 34.63
N GLN A 375 11.35 -3.96 34.89
CA GLN A 375 10.67 -5.22 35.23
C GLN A 375 9.72 -5.66 34.11
N GLY A 376 9.71 -6.98 33.87
CA GLY A 376 8.92 -7.61 32.82
C GLY A 376 9.71 -7.79 31.52
N GLN A 377 9.06 -8.40 30.53
CA GLN A 377 9.62 -8.63 29.20
C GLN A 377 8.69 -8.00 28.18
N PHE A 378 9.19 -6.98 27.50
CA PHE A 378 8.44 -6.18 26.53
C PHE A 378 9.38 -5.73 25.41
N GLY A 379 8.83 -5.57 24.22
CA GLY A 379 9.53 -5.11 23.02
C GLY A 379 9.47 -3.60 22.86
N GLN A 380 10.03 -3.12 21.75
CA GLN A 380 9.83 -1.74 21.32
C GLN A 380 8.33 -1.49 21.02
N GLN A 381 7.88 -0.25 21.23
CA GLN A 381 6.49 0.20 21.06
C GLN A 381 5.45 -0.47 21.99
N ASP A 382 5.87 -1.30 22.94
CA ASP A 382 4.98 -1.80 23.97
C ASP A 382 4.63 -0.69 24.98
N VAL A 383 3.43 -0.81 25.56
CA VAL A 383 3.00 0.05 26.66
C VAL A 383 3.53 -0.51 27.97
N VAL A 384 4.14 0.34 28.79
CA VAL A 384 4.68 -0.02 30.12
C VAL A 384 4.13 0.90 31.19
N ARG A 385 4.11 0.42 32.44
CA ARG A 385 3.85 1.24 33.62
C ARG A 385 5.07 2.10 33.92
N LEU A 386 4.85 3.33 34.37
CA LEU A 386 5.87 4.18 34.96
C LEU A 386 5.66 4.23 36.47
N ALA A 387 6.66 3.79 37.23
CA ALA A 387 6.62 3.81 38.69
C ALA A 387 7.78 4.66 39.23
N VAL A 388 7.50 5.53 40.20
CA VAL A 388 8.50 6.39 40.84
C VAL A 388 8.99 5.73 42.12
N VAL A 389 10.30 5.73 42.32
CA VAL A 389 10.94 5.21 43.54
C VAL A 389 11.50 6.38 44.36
N GLU A 390 11.06 6.54 45.60
CA GLU A 390 11.64 7.51 46.55
C GLU A 390 12.96 6.98 47.12
N GLY A 391 13.96 7.86 47.31
CA GLY A 391 15.37 7.50 47.42
C GLY A 391 15.79 6.64 48.65
N SER A 392 16.86 5.87 48.41
CA SER A 392 17.74 5.10 49.32
C SER A 392 17.19 3.87 50.06
N SER A 393 16.47 2.98 49.38
CA SER A 393 16.44 1.56 49.81
C SER A 393 17.54 0.79 49.06
N PRO A 394 18.47 0.10 49.75
CA PRO A 394 19.49 -0.70 49.08
C PRO A 394 18.82 -1.83 48.26
N PRO A 395 19.39 -2.21 47.11
CA PRO A 395 18.89 -3.36 46.35
C PRO A 395 18.96 -4.63 47.20
N SER A 396 17.97 -5.51 47.06
CA SER A 396 18.01 -6.85 47.65
C SER A 396 19.24 -7.61 47.13
N PRO A 397 19.73 -8.65 47.84
CA PRO A 397 20.91 -9.43 47.42
C PRO A 397 20.84 -10.01 45.98
N ASP A 398 19.64 -10.09 45.39
CA ASP A 398 19.40 -10.51 43.99
C ASP A 398 19.43 -9.34 42.98
N GLY A 399 19.82 -8.13 43.40
CA GLY A 399 19.89 -6.93 42.56
C GLY A 399 18.55 -6.24 42.27
N ARG A 400 17.43 -6.75 42.81
CA ARG A 400 16.08 -6.19 42.61
C ARG A 400 15.71 -5.23 43.74
N ARG A 401 15.03 -4.11 43.44
CA ARG A 401 14.44 -3.24 44.48
C ARG A 401 13.00 -3.69 44.79
N PRO A 402 12.55 -3.68 46.06
CA PRO A 402 11.19 -4.13 46.40
C PRO A 402 10.12 -3.27 45.73
N GLU A 403 9.10 -3.89 45.12
CA GLU A 403 7.91 -3.20 44.57
C GLU A 403 7.15 -2.37 45.62
N SER A 404 7.34 -2.67 46.91
CA SER A 404 6.56 -2.09 48.02
C SER A 404 6.79 -0.60 48.28
N THR A 405 7.80 0.03 47.67
CA THR A 405 8.08 1.48 47.80
C THR A 405 7.85 2.28 46.52
N ALA A 406 7.40 1.64 45.42
CA ALA A 406 7.25 2.27 44.12
C ALA A 406 5.79 2.68 43.83
N GLN A 407 5.57 3.95 43.47
CA GLN A 407 4.23 4.46 43.15
C GLN A 407 4.02 4.53 41.63
N GLU A 408 2.99 3.85 41.08
CA GLU A 408 2.61 4.01 39.67
C GLU A 408 2.07 5.42 39.42
N VAL A 409 2.73 6.17 38.54
CA VAL A 409 2.38 7.56 38.22
C VAL A 409 1.75 7.71 36.85
N GLY A 410 1.99 6.76 35.94
CA GLY A 410 1.53 6.86 34.56
C GLY A 410 1.91 5.66 33.71
N ARG A 411 1.74 5.81 32.39
CA ARG A 411 2.10 4.81 31.38
C ARG A 411 2.84 5.46 30.23
N ALA A 412 3.69 4.68 29.58
CA ALA A 412 4.47 5.13 28.45
C ALA A 412 4.50 4.09 27.32
N VAL A 413 4.60 4.55 26.07
CA VAL A 413 5.05 3.71 24.96
C VAL A 413 6.57 3.86 24.85
N VAL A 414 7.29 2.74 24.93
CA VAL A 414 8.77 2.73 24.93
C VAL A 414 9.34 2.60 23.53
N ASN A 415 10.50 3.20 23.29
CA ASN A 415 11.23 3.12 22.02
C ASN A 415 12.23 1.97 21.98
N TYR A 416 12.53 1.34 23.12
CA TYR A 416 13.51 0.26 23.26
C TYR A 416 12.89 -0.93 23.99
N SER A 417 13.37 -2.15 23.71
CA SER A 417 12.92 -3.35 24.43
C SER A 417 13.40 -3.37 25.89
N ALA A 418 12.81 -4.20 26.73
CA ALA A 418 13.21 -4.36 28.12
C ALA A 418 14.70 -4.74 28.26
N SER A 419 15.22 -5.61 27.38
CA SER A 419 16.64 -6.00 27.35
C SER A 419 17.56 -4.85 26.96
N GLU A 420 17.13 -3.97 26.06
CA GLU A 420 17.92 -2.83 25.62
C GLU A 420 17.90 -1.73 26.66
N ILE A 421 16.74 -1.40 27.23
CA ILE A 421 16.62 -0.41 28.30
C ILE A 421 17.49 -0.81 29.50
N ARG A 422 17.54 -2.10 29.88
CA ARG A 422 18.45 -2.57 30.94
C ARG A 422 19.92 -2.29 30.68
N ARG A 423 20.34 -2.23 29.41
CA ARG A 423 21.73 -1.95 29.04
C ARG A 423 22.04 -0.46 29.04
N ILE A 424 21.05 0.39 28.74
CA ILE A 424 21.22 1.85 28.66
C ILE A 424 20.71 2.59 29.90
N MET A 425 20.02 1.93 30.83
CA MET A 425 19.52 2.57 32.05
C MET A 425 20.68 3.17 32.85
N GLY A 426 20.51 4.40 33.35
CA GLY A 426 21.56 5.15 34.04
C GLY A 426 22.59 5.84 33.13
N HIS A 427 22.57 5.59 31.81
CA HIS A 427 23.51 6.21 30.86
C HIS A 427 22.97 7.49 30.20
N GLN A 428 23.87 8.35 29.72
CA GLN A 428 23.48 9.55 28.98
C GLN A 428 22.99 9.18 27.58
N SER A 429 22.04 9.97 27.03
CA SER A 429 21.45 9.67 25.71
C SER A 429 22.46 9.59 24.57
N VAL A 430 23.58 10.30 24.67
CA VAL A 430 24.69 10.24 23.69
C VAL A 430 25.42 8.89 23.68
N GLU A 431 25.32 8.13 24.77
CA GLU A 431 26.00 6.85 24.94
C GLU A 431 25.17 5.66 24.40
N ILE A 432 23.88 5.88 24.07
CA ILE A 432 22.98 4.83 23.59
C ILE A 432 23.56 4.13 22.36
N VAL A 433 24.04 4.89 21.37
CA VAL A 433 24.64 4.33 20.14
C VAL A 433 25.88 3.50 20.46
N GLY A 434 26.70 3.94 21.42
CA GLY A 434 27.89 3.21 21.84
C GLY A 434 27.57 1.90 22.56
N ILE A 435 26.47 1.86 23.33
CA ILE A 435 26.08 0.70 24.13
C ILE A 435 25.26 -0.31 23.32
N LEU A 436 24.32 0.14 22.50
CA LEU A 436 23.39 -0.72 21.74
C LEU A 436 23.83 -0.94 20.29
N GLY A 437 24.75 -0.13 19.76
CA GLY A 437 25.15 -0.16 18.34
C GLY A 437 24.21 0.62 17.42
N TYR A 438 23.09 1.12 17.93
CA TYR A 438 22.11 1.94 17.22
C TYR A 438 21.36 2.83 18.23
N ALA A 439 20.66 3.85 17.74
CA ALA A 439 19.71 4.62 18.55
C ALA A 439 18.52 5.06 17.71
N ASP A 440 17.35 4.50 17.99
CA ASP A 440 16.08 4.91 17.36
C ASP A 440 15.58 6.26 17.90
N SER A 441 15.94 6.59 19.14
CA SER A 441 15.61 7.85 19.81
C SER A 441 16.54 8.14 20.99
N GLU A 442 16.84 9.41 21.24
CA GLU A 442 17.54 9.83 22.48
C GLU A 442 16.73 9.54 23.76
N HIS A 443 15.45 9.19 23.62
CA HIS A 443 14.52 8.95 24.70
C HIS A 443 14.10 7.47 24.75
N VAL A 444 14.09 6.89 25.96
CA VAL A 444 13.41 5.63 26.24
C VAL A 444 11.92 5.74 25.95
N ALA A 445 11.29 6.90 26.24
CA ALA A 445 9.94 7.21 25.79
C ALA A 445 9.80 8.70 25.50
N HIS A 446 9.28 9.06 24.32
CA HIS A 446 9.07 10.46 23.97
C HIS A 446 7.94 11.08 24.83
N ARG A 447 8.01 12.39 25.15
CA ARG A 447 7.02 13.04 26.04
C ARG A 447 5.57 12.91 25.57
N SER A 448 5.32 12.95 24.26
CA SER A 448 3.97 12.77 23.69
C SER A 448 3.41 11.36 23.86
N HIS A 449 4.26 10.41 24.23
CA HIS A 449 3.94 8.99 24.44
C HIS A 449 3.88 8.62 25.92
N ILE A 450 3.89 9.61 26.81
CA ILE A 450 3.79 9.45 28.26
C ILE A 450 2.50 10.10 28.74
N GLY A 451 1.65 9.30 29.39
CA GLY A 451 0.43 9.73 30.06
C GLY A 451 0.58 9.59 31.57
N PHE A 452 0.06 10.55 32.33
CA PHE A 452 0.08 10.54 33.80
C PHE A 452 -1.32 10.60 34.39
N PHE A 453 -1.53 9.91 35.51
CA PHE A 453 -2.84 9.84 36.16
C PHE A 453 -3.26 11.15 36.84
N ARG A 454 -2.34 11.99 37.33
CA ARG A 454 -2.65 13.26 38.03
C ARG A 454 -2.49 14.50 37.13
N ARG A 455 -3.28 15.56 37.36
CA ARG A 455 -3.38 16.78 36.53
C ARG A 455 -2.09 17.60 36.45
N GLN A 456 -1.39 17.80 37.58
CA GLN A 456 -0.15 18.59 37.66
C GLN A 456 0.97 18.05 36.73
N SER A 457 0.78 16.83 36.22
CA SER A 457 1.66 16.08 35.33
C SER A 457 1.32 16.16 33.83
N ARG A 458 0.18 16.77 33.47
CA ARG A 458 -0.38 16.73 32.11
C ARG A 458 -0.05 18.03 31.35
N PRO A 459 0.21 17.99 30.03
CA PRO A 459 0.54 19.18 29.27
C PRO A 459 -0.70 20.09 29.13
N HIS A 460 -0.60 21.32 29.64
CA HIS A 460 -1.68 22.31 29.60
C HIS A 460 -1.92 22.84 28.18
N ARG A 461 -3.20 22.94 27.77
CA ARG A 461 -3.64 23.81 26.67
C ARG A 461 -4.66 24.77 27.27
N ALA A 462 -4.37 26.07 27.24
CA ALA A 462 -5.31 27.09 27.70
C ALA A 462 -6.63 26.99 26.93
N ILE A 463 -7.74 26.92 27.66
CA ILE A 463 -9.09 27.05 27.11
C ILE A 463 -9.31 28.55 26.87
N CYS A 464 -9.47 28.97 25.61
CA CYS A 464 -9.85 30.33 25.27
C CYS A 464 -11.27 30.34 24.72
N ARG A 465 -12.22 30.83 25.54
CA ARG A 465 -13.57 31.27 25.15
C ARG A 465 -13.54 32.80 25.01
N ARG A 466 -13.57 33.33 23.78
CA ARG A 466 -14.32 34.53 23.32
C ARG A 466 -13.72 35.11 22.02
N ALA A 467 -14.67 35.48 21.16
CA ALA A 467 -14.74 36.55 20.16
C ALA A 467 -13.47 37.04 19.41
N PHE A 468 -13.65 37.12 18.09
CA PHE A 468 -12.95 37.92 17.07
C PHE A 468 -11.91 38.95 17.54
N ALA A 469 -10.69 38.79 17.05
CA ALA A 469 -9.92 39.74 16.23
C ALA A 469 -8.42 39.40 16.36
N VAL A 470 -7.76 38.93 15.29
CA VAL A 470 -6.30 38.79 15.27
C VAL A 470 -5.76 39.44 14.00
N SER A 471 -5.30 40.67 14.19
CA SER A 471 -4.24 41.29 13.41
C SER A 471 -3.02 40.36 13.36
N ARG A 472 -2.53 40.08 12.16
CA ARG A 472 -1.30 39.32 11.93
C ARG A 472 -0.10 40.14 12.43
N LYS A 473 0.51 39.68 13.52
CA LYS A 473 1.95 39.84 13.74
C LYS A 473 2.58 38.45 13.76
N VAL A 474 3.39 38.20 12.73
CA VAL A 474 4.30 37.06 12.64
C VAL A 474 5.61 37.58 13.20
N ASP A 475 5.99 37.14 14.40
CA ASP A 475 7.34 37.35 14.89
C ASP A 475 8.26 36.31 14.25
N ALA A 476 9.18 36.85 13.45
CA ALA A 476 10.26 36.16 12.80
C ALA A 476 11.19 35.53 13.84
N TYR A 477 11.43 34.23 13.72
CA TYR A 477 12.64 33.64 14.30
C TYR A 477 13.79 33.87 13.33
N GLN A 478 14.76 34.62 13.82
CA GLN A 478 16.00 34.99 13.16
C GLN A 478 16.78 33.78 12.67
N VAL A 479 17.05 33.83 11.38
CA VAL A 479 18.11 33.12 10.66
C VAL A 479 19.45 33.44 11.30
N VAL A 480 20.14 32.42 11.82
CA VAL A 480 21.56 32.56 12.17
C VAL A 480 22.38 32.38 10.89
N GLY A 481 22.93 33.50 10.41
CA GLY A 481 24.24 33.57 9.76
C GLY A 481 24.38 32.82 8.43
N SER A 482 23.84 33.42 7.36
CA SER A 482 24.28 33.17 5.99
C SER A 482 25.80 33.40 5.86
N ARG A 483 26.60 32.34 5.66
CA ARG A 483 27.76 32.48 4.77
C ARG A 483 27.19 32.75 3.38
N LYS A 484 27.49 33.94 2.84
CA LYS A 484 27.17 34.31 1.45
C LYS A 484 27.62 33.15 0.54
N ARG A 485 26.67 32.39 0.02
CA ARG A 485 26.89 31.61 -1.19
C ARG A 485 27.08 32.62 -2.30
N THR A 486 28.30 32.67 -2.82
CA THR A 486 28.59 33.29 -4.10
C THR A 486 27.75 32.61 -5.18
N LYS A 487 27.53 33.32 -6.28
CA LYS A 487 26.66 32.97 -7.41
C LYS A 487 27.08 31.69 -8.19
N ASP A 488 27.99 30.88 -7.65
CA ASP A 488 28.68 29.78 -8.34
C ASP A 488 28.28 28.37 -7.85
N ASP A 489 27.34 28.24 -6.90
CA ASP A 489 26.90 26.94 -6.35
C ASP A 489 25.71 26.30 -7.13
N ALA A 490 25.40 26.79 -8.34
CA ALA A 490 24.39 26.23 -9.23
C ALA A 490 25.03 25.27 -10.26
N MET A 491 25.22 24.00 -9.90
CA MET A 491 25.49 22.90 -10.86
C MET A 491 24.94 21.57 -10.30
N ALA A 492 24.38 20.62 -11.06
CA ALA A 492 23.56 20.63 -12.28
C ALA A 492 23.05 19.18 -12.40
N SER A 493 21.78 18.93 -12.06
CA SER A 493 21.10 17.76 -12.63
C SER A 493 21.08 17.98 -14.14
N THR A 494 21.67 17.08 -14.92
CA THR A 494 21.57 17.11 -16.39
C THR A 494 20.15 16.84 -16.87
N ALA A 495 19.31 16.21 -16.02
CA ALA A 495 17.89 16.07 -16.29
C ALA A 495 17.18 17.43 -16.20
N THR A 496 16.42 17.74 -17.25
CA THR A 496 15.65 18.97 -17.39
C THR A 496 14.16 18.70 -17.28
N THR A 497 13.43 19.68 -16.76
CA THR A 497 11.97 19.79 -16.86
C THR A 497 11.54 19.86 -18.33
N LEU A 498 10.24 19.73 -18.59
CA LEU A 498 9.67 19.88 -19.94
C LEU A 498 10.04 21.22 -20.61
N LYS A 499 10.24 22.28 -19.81
CA LYS A 499 10.60 23.63 -20.29
C LYS A 499 12.10 23.89 -20.31
N GLY A 500 12.93 22.85 -20.19
CA GLY A 500 14.40 22.95 -20.28
C GLY A 500 15.12 23.46 -19.03
N GLN A 501 14.39 23.77 -17.94
CA GLN A 501 14.99 24.16 -16.65
C GLN A 501 15.53 22.93 -15.92
N PRO A 502 16.55 23.05 -15.05
CA PRO A 502 17.02 21.92 -14.23
C PRO A 502 15.89 21.28 -13.41
N LEU A 503 15.79 19.95 -13.44
CA LEU A 503 14.75 19.22 -12.73
C LEU A 503 15.10 19.05 -11.25
N GLU A 504 14.31 19.67 -10.36
CA GLU A 504 14.46 19.48 -8.91
C GLU A 504 13.71 18.24 -8.42
N LYS A 505 14.38 17.08 -8.43
CA LYS A 505 13.80 15.80 -7.97
C LYS A 505 13.06 15.86 -6.62
N PRO A 506 13.57 16.53 -5.56
CA PRO A 506 12.86 16.60 -4.28
C PRO A 506 11.53 17.35 -4.36
N LEU A 507 11.42 18.36 -5.23
CA LEU A 507 10.18 19.11 -5.44
C LEU A 507 9.14 18.23 -6.13
N LEU A 508 9.57 17.48 -7.16
CA LEU A 508 8.72 16.53 -7.86
C LEU A 508 8.25 15.42 -6.91
N ASP A 509 9.16 14.75 -6.18
CA ASP A 509 8.81 13.69 -5.24
C ASP A 509 7.83 14.16 -4.16
N ALA A 510 8.01 15.39 -3.65
CA ALA A 510 7.09 15.98 -2.69
C ALA A 510 5.70 16.23 -3.31
N LEU A 511 5.63 16.68 -4.57
CA LEU A 511 4.37 16.84 -5.30
C LEU A 511 3.68 15.49 -5.49
N LEU A 512 4.39 14.47 -5.98
CA LEU A 512 3.83 13.15 -6.27
C LEU A 512 3.25 12.49 -5.02
N ARG A 513 3.96 12.59 -3.88
CA ARG A 513 3.46 12.10 -2.58
C ARG A 513 2.26 12.92 -2.09
N ARG A 514 2.35 14.26 -2.13
CA ARG A 514 1.27 15.16 -1.68
C ARG A 514 -0.02 15.00 -2.51
N ARG A 515 0.12 14.67 -3.80
CA ARG A 515 -0.99 14.43 -4.74
C ARG A 515 -1.38 12.96 -4.84
N MET A 516 -0.65 12.09 -4.14
CA MET A 516 -0.86 10.65 -4.07
C MET A 516 -0.90 9.99 -5.45
N PHE A 517 0.12 10.24 -6.28
CA PHE A 517 0.38 9.44 -7.48
C PHE A 517 0.84 8.03 -7.08
N TYR A 518 1.82 7.96 -6.19
CA TYR A 518 2.20 6.74 -5.49
C TYR A 518 2.81 7.07 -4.13
N THR A 519 2.79 6.10 -3.21
CA THR A 519 3.43 6.19 -1.89
C THR A 519 4.08 4.85 -1.52
N PRO A 520 5.12 4.79 -0.68
CA PRO A 520 5.66 3.52 -0.22
C PRO A 520 4.57 2.62 0.38
N SER A 521 4.50 1.37 -0.04
CA SER A 521 3.50 0.44 0.49
C SER A 521 3.74 0.23 1.97
N PHE A 522 2.65 0.16 2.73
CA PHE A 522 2.68 -0.03 4.18
C PHE A 522 3.43 1.09 4.93
N GLU A 523 3.41 2.34 4.44
CA GLU A 523 4.13 3.48 5.03
C GLU A 523 3.88 3.65 6.55
N ILE A 524 2.67 3.40 7.02
CA ILE A 524 2.31 3.46 8.45
C ILE A 524 2.91 2.32 9.30
N TYR A 525 3.48 1.30 8.65
CA TYR A 525 4.23 0.17 9.22
C TYR A 525 5.74 0.28 8.92
N ASN A 526 6.25 1.51 8.73
CA ASN A 526 7.62 1.85 8.32
C ASN A 526 7.96 1.56 6.84
N GLY A 527 6.99 1.07 6.07
CA GLY A 527 7.15 0.76 4.66
C GLY A 527 8.05 -0.44 4.38
N VAL A 528 7.97 -0.97 3.16
CA VAL A 528 8.87 -2.02 2.69
C VAL A 528 9.60 -1.50 1.44
N GLY A 529 10.93 -1.55 1.47
CA GLY A 529 11.75 -1.14 0.33
C GLY A 529 11.35 -1.87 -0.95
N GLY A 530 11.15 -1.12 -2.03
CA GLY A 530 10.79 -1.65 -3.34
C GLY A 530 9.31 -1.99 -3.52
N LEU A 531 8.43 -1.69 -2.55
CA LEU A 531 6.97 -1.83 -2.71
C LEU A 531 6.31 -0.45 -2.66
N TYR A 532 5.40 -0.20 -3.60
CA TYR A 532 4.68 1.08 -3.73
C TYR A 532 3.20 0.86 -4.04
N ASP A 533 2.35 1.67 -3.39
CA ASP A 533 0.93 1.74 -3.65
C ASP A 533 0.66 2.93 -4.58
N TYR A 534 -0.05 2.69 -5.68
CA TYR A 534 -0.52 3.76 -6.57
C TYR A 534 -1.79 4.38 -6.00
N GLY A 535 -1.85 5.71 -5.95
CA GLY A 535 -3.06 6.43 -5.55
C GLY A 535 -3.95 6.80 -6.72
N PRO A 536 -5.08 7.49 -6.50
CA PRO A 536 -6.08 7.71 -7.54
C PRO A 536 -5.54 8.24 -8.88
N PRO A 537 -4.71 9.31 -8.93
CA PRO A 537 -4.15 9.78 -10.19
C PRO A 537 -3.12 8.81 -10.78
N GLY A 538 -2.35 8.09 -9.96
CA GLY A 538 -1.37 7.10 -10.43
C GLY A 538 -2.04 5.87 -11.04
N CYS A 539 -3.09 5.34 -10.40
CA CYS A 539 -3.89 4.24 -10.93
C CYS A 539 -4.53 4.60 -12.27
N ALA A 540 -5.12 5.80 -12.36
CA ALA A 540 -5.73 6.27 -13.60
C ALA A 540 -4.69 6.48 -14.72
N LEU A 541 -3.51 7.05 -14.41
CA LEU A 541 -2.43 7.19 -15.37
C LEU A 541 -1.95 5.82 -15.88
N GLN A 542 -1.67 4.88 -14.97
CA GLN A 542 -1.23 3.53 -15.32
C GLN A 542 -2.27 2.81 -16.18
N THR A 543 -3.55 2.91 -15.82
CA THR A 543 -4.66 2.31 -16.58
C THR A 543 -4.72 2.88 -17.99
N ASN A 544 -4.67 4.21 -18.13
CA ASN A 544 -4.73 4.85 -19.45
C ASN A 544 -3.51 4.49 -20.33
N ILE A 545 -2.32 4.35 -19.75
CA ILE A 545 -1.11 3.91 -20.47
C ILE A 545 -1.31 2.47 -20.98
N VAL A 546 -1.80 1.57 -20.12
CA VAL A 546 -2.05 0.17 -20.47
C VAL A 546 -3.15 0.03 -21.52
N ASP A 547 -4.24 0.79 -21.41
CA ASP A 547 -5.32 0.78 -22.40
C ASP A 547 -4.86 1.31 -23.75
N LEU A 548 -4.01 2.34 -23.75
CA LEU A 548 -3.40 2.83 -24.98
C LEU A 548 -2.39 1.82 -25.54
N TRP A 549 -1.65 1.11 -24.69
CA TRP A 549 -0.75 0.04 -25.11
C TRP A 549 -1.52 -1.10 -25.78
N ARG A 550 -2.66 -1.52 -25.21
CA ARG A 550 -3.56 -2.51 -25.84
C ARG A 550 -4.02 -2.04 -27.22
N LYS A 551 -4.48 -0.80 -27.35
CA LYS A 551 -4.89 -0.23 -28.64
C LYS A 551 -3.73 -0.17 -29.64
N HIS A 552 -2.52 0.13 -29.16
CA HIS A 552 -1.35 0.34 -30.01
C HIS A 552 -0.66 -0.96 -30.45
N PHE A 553 -0.73 -2.03 -29.66
CA PHE A 553 -0.08 -3.29 -29.99
C PHE A 553 -1.09 -4.42 -30.21
N VAL A 554 -1.91 -4.71 -29.20
CA VAL A 554 -2.85 -5.84 -29.25
C VAL A 554 -3.90 -5.67 -30.35
N LEU A 555 -4.58 -4.53 -30.38
CA LEU A 555 -5.62 -4.26 -31.38
C LEU A 555 -5.04 -4.04 -32.77
N GLU A 556 -3.91 -3.35 -32.86
CA GLU A 556 -3.32 -3.00 -34.16
C GLU A 556 -2.73 -4.21 -34.89
N GLU A 557 -2.15 -5.16 -34.16
CA GLU A 557 -1.50 -6.35 -34.74
C GLU A 557 -2.32 -7.64 -34.55
N ASP A 558 -3.60 -7.51 -34.18
CA ASP A 558 -4.50 -8.63 -33.89
C ASP A 558 -3.89 -9.69 -32.94
N MET A 559 -3.18 -9.22 -31.91
CA MET A 559 -2.45 -10.10 -30.99
C MET A 559 -3.38 -10.88 -30.07
N LEU A 560 -2.96 -12.08 -29.70
CA LEU A 560 -3.68 -12.94 -28.78
C LEU A 560 -3.32 -12.58 -27.32
N GLU A 561 -4.08 -11.66 -26.70
CA GLU A 561 -3.90 -11.33 -25.27
C GLU A 561 -4.32 -12.51 -24.38
N VAL A 562 -3.44 -12.90 -23.46
CA VAL A 562 -3.68 -13.95 -22.45
C VAL A 562 -3.36 -13.48 -21.05
N ASP A 563 -4.15 -13.93 -20.08
CA ASP A 563 -3.88 -13.74 -18.65
C ASP A 563 -3.47 -15.06 -18.00
N CYS A 564 -2.21 -15.13 -17.57
CA CYS A 564 -1.60 -16.33 -16.97
C CYS A 564 -1.41 -16.14 -15.46
N THR A 565 -1.39 -17.25 -14.70
CA THR A 565 -1.21 -17.21 -13.25
C THR A 565 0.17 -16.64 -12.85
N VAL A 566 0.21 -15.93 -11.73
CA VAL A 566 1.47 -15.49 -11.10
C VAL A 566 2.22 -16.66 -10.44
N LEU A 567 1.48 -17.52 -9.73
CA LEU A 567 2.05 -18.70 -9.07
C LEU A 567 2.58 -19.66 -10.13
N THR A 568 3.87 -19.96 -10.05
CA THR A 568 4.58 -20.77 -11.05
C THR A 568 5.28 -21.94 -10.37
N PRO A 569 5.03 -23.20 -10.75
CA PRO A 569 5.72 -24.35 -10.20
C PRO A 569 7.24 -24.29 -10.43
N HIS A 570 8.02 -24.81 -9.48
CA HIS A 570 9.48 -24.82 -9.54
C HIS A 570 10.03 -25.33 -10.88
N ASP A 571 9.48 -26.43 -11.39
CA ASP A 571 10.01 -27.11 -12.57
C ASP A 571 9.88 -26.28 -13.86
N VAL A 572 8.90 -25.38 -13.94
CA VAL A 572 8.77 -24.44 -15.07
C VAL A 572 9.95 -23.48 -15.10
N LEU A 573 10.27 -22.87 -13.95
CA LEU A 573 11.36 -21.89 -13.81
C LEU A 573 12.74 -22.55 -13.78
N LYS A 574 12.82 -23.81 -13.38
CA LYS A 574 14.04 -24.62 -13.53
C LYS A 574 14.32 -24.92 -15.01
N THR A 575 13.27 -25.23 -15.79
CA THR A 575 13.39 -25.55 -17.22
C THR A 575 13.76 -24.34 -18.06
N SER A 576 13.21 -23.16 -17.76
CA SER A 576 13.62 -21.90 -18.42
C SER A 576 14.97 -21.37 -17.95
N GLY A 577 15.62 -22.03 -16.98
CA GLY A 577 16.94 -21.64 -16.47
C GLY A 577 16.92 -20.55 -15.38
N HIS A 578 15.76 -19.98 -15.05
CA HIS A 578 15.63 -18.96 -14.01
C HIS A 578 16.11 -19.44 -12.64
N VAL A 579 15.80 -20.68 -12.25
CA VAL A 579 16.26 -21.20 -10.94
C VAL A 579 17.79 -21.21 -10.81
N ASP A 580 18.49 -21.41 -11.92
CA ASP A 580 19.96 -21.55 -11.93
C ASP A 580 20.69 -20.24 -12.16
N LYS A 581 20.08 -19.34 -12.95
CA LYS A 581 20.72 -18.11 -13.44
C LYS A 581 20.15 -16.84 -12.84
N PHE A 582 18.93 -16.86 -12.30
CA PHE A 582 18.24 -15.67 -11.80
C PHE A 582 18.62 -15.35 -10.36
N ALA A 583 19.91 -15.11 -10.17
CA ALA A 583 20.48 -14.80 -8.88
C ALA A 583 21.59 -13.77 -8.99
N ASP A 584 21.65 -12.90 -8.00
CA ASP A 584 22.70 -11.90 -7.86
C ASP A 584 23.74 -12.36 -6.86
N TRP A 585 24.96 -11.84 -7.00
CA TRP A 585 26.00 -12.01 -6.00
C TRP A 585 25.84 -10.97 -4.91
N MET A 586 25.69 -11.41 -3.66
CA MET A 586 25.61 -10.53 -2.50
C MET A 586 26.77 -10.75 -1.54
N CYS A 587 27.28 -9.67 -0.96
CA CYS A 587 28.19 -9.69 0.16
C CYS A 587 27.45 -9.22 1.41
N LYS A 588 27.85 -9.73 2.57
CA LYS A 588 27.36 -9.25 3.87
C LYS A 588 28.44 -8.47 4.59
N ASP A 589 28.11 -7.28 5.08
CA ASP A 589 28.98 -6.52 5.97
C ASP A 589 29.07 -7.22 7.34
N PRO A 590 30.28 -7.55 7.83
CA PRO A 590 30.45 -8.28 9.08
C PRO A 590 30.08 -7.47 10.33
N LYS A 591 30.07 -6.13 10.26
CA LYS A 591 29.87 -5.23 11.41
C LYS A 591 28.40 -4.93 11.66
N ASN A 592 27.64 -4.56 10.64
CA ASN A 592 26.22 -4.19 10.77
C ASN A 592 25.26 -5.21 10.15
N GLY A 593 25.78 -6.19 9.40
CA GLY A 593 24.98 -7.22 8.76
C GLY A 593 24.29 -6.78 7.46
N ASP A 594 24.58 -5.58 6.96
CA ASP A 594 24.00 -5.06 5.72
C ASP A 594 24.33 -5.96 4.54
N ILE A 595 23.33 -6.17 3.68
CA ILE A 595 23.48 -6.94 2.44
C ILE A 595 23.79 -5.96 1.30
N LEU A 596 24.92 -6.18 0.65
CA LEU A 596 25.42 -5.40 -0.48
C LEU A 596 25.39 -6.27 -1.73
N ARG A 597 24.98 -5.72 -2.87
CA ARG A 597 25.17 -6.39 -4.17
C ARG A 597 26.65 -6.25 -4.55
N ALA A 598 27.32 -7.36 -4.83
CA ALA A 598 28.79 -7.43 -4.91
C ALA A 598 29.37 -6.59 -6.05
N ASP A 599 28.77 -6.68 -7.24
CA ASP A 599 29.07 -5.89 -8.44
C ASP A 599 28.98 -4.37 -8.18
N HIS A 600 27.84 -3.92 -7.67
CA HIS A 600 27.58 -2.51 -7.36
C HIS A 600 28.50 -1.99 -6.25
N PHE A 601 28.86 -2.85 -5.30
CA PHE A 601 29.79 -2.50 -4.24
C PHE A 601 31.18 -2.24 -4.82
N VAL A 602 31.69 -3.15 -5.66
CA VAL A 602 32.97 -2.99 -6.34
C VAL A 602 32.95 -1.73 -7.22
N GLU A 603 31.92 -1.57 -8.05
CA GLU A 603 31.73 -0.43 -8.94
C GLU A 603 31.79 0.90 -8.16
N ALA A 604 30.94 1.05 -7.13
CA ALA A 604 30.84 2.30 -6.38
C ALA A 604 32.14 2.69 -5.66
N VAL A 605 32.92 1.71 -5.18
CA VAL A 605 34.18 1.99 -4.48
C VAL A 605 35.30 2.33 -5.46
N LEU A 606 35.38 1.65 -6.61
CA LEU A 606 36.38 1.95 -7.65
C LEU A 606 36.12 3.31 -8.31
N GLU A 607 34.86 3.63 -8.64
CA GLU A 607 34.47 4.96 -9.13
C GLU A 607 34.89 6.07 -8.15
N ALA A 608 34.64 5.87 -6.85
CA ALA A 608 35.01 6.84 -5.83
C ALA A 608 36.52 7.08 -5.82
N ARG A 609 37.34 6.02 -5.87
CA ARG A 609 38.81 6.12 -5.93
C ARG A 609 39.31 6.83 -7.19
N LEU A 610 38.72 6.56 -8.35
CA LEU A 610 39.04 7.24 -9.61
C LEU A 610 38.73 8.74 -9.54
N ASN A 611 37.60 9.11 -8.93
CA ASN A 611 37.25 10.51 -8.69
C ASN A 611 38.22 11.17 -7.71
N GLY A 612 38.62 10.49 -6.63
CA GLY A 612 39.66 10.96 -5.71
C GLY A 612 41.02 11.21 -6.38
N ASN A 613 41.41 10.37 -7.35
CA ASN A 613 42.62 10.57 -8.16
C ASN A 613 42.54 11.81 -9.06
N LYS A 614 41.39 12.03 -9.71
CA LYS A 614 41.17 13.23 -10.54
C LYS A 614 41.21 14.50 -9.69
N GLU A 615 40.60 14.48 -8.49
CA GLU A 615 40.70 15.58 -7.52
C GLU A 615 42.17 15.82 -7.09
N ALA A 616 42.94 14.77 -6.80
CA ALA A 616 44.34 14.87 -6.37
C ALA A 616 45.31 15.42 -7.46
N ARG A 617 45.02 15.16 -8.74
CA ARG A 617 45.81 15.61 -9.89
C ARG A 617 45.42 17.00 -10.41
N GLY A 618 44.52 17.70 -9.71
CA GLY A 618 44.05 19.04 -10.09
C GLY A 618 43.26 19.06 -11.40
N GLN A 619 42.81 17.90 -11.88
CA GLN A 619 41.91 17.82 -13.02
C GLN A 619 40.50 18.14 -12.55
N LYS A 620 39.75 18.93 -13.34
CA LYS A 620 38.31 19.10 -13.08
C LYS A 620 37.66 17.72 -13.19
N VAL A 621 37.15 17.22 -12.08
CA VAL A 621 36.24 16.09 -12.09
C VAL A 621 34.97 16.59 -12.77
N GLU A 622 34.80 16.29 -14.06
CA GLU A 622 33.46 16.29 -14.65
C GLU A 622 32.74 15.09 -14.05
N ASP A 623 32.13 15.33 -12.89
CA ASP A 623 31.20 14.41 -12.27
C ASP A 623 30.04 14.20 -13.26
N LYS A 624 29.98 13.04 -13.92
CA LYS A 624 28.74 12.56 -14.57
C LYS A 624 27.63 12.25 -13.56
N ASP A 625 27.80 12.64 -12.30
CA ASP A 625 26.97 12.26 -11.16
C ASP A 625 26.86 13.43 -10.15
N ASP A 626 25.63 13.93 -9.96
CA ASP A 626 25.26 15.08 -9.11
C ASP A 626 26.05 15.26 -7.79
N ALA A 627 26.42 16.52 -7.51
CA ALA A 627 27.04 16.99 -6.26
C ALA A 627 26.24 16.70 -4.96
N LYS A 628 25.00 16.21 -5.06
CA LYS A 628 24.19 15.73 -3.91
C LYS A 628 24.53 14.30 -3.45
N LYS A 629 25.27 13.50 -4.23
CA LYS A 629 25.76 12.16 -3.80
C LYS A 629 26.86 12.22 -2.71
N LYS A 630 27.40 13.41 -2.39
CA LYS A 630 28.51 13.59 -1.40
C LYS A 630 28.17 13.27 0.06
N LYS A 631 26.91 13.00 0.43
CA LYS A 631 26.52 12.61 1.81
C LYS A 631 26.30 11.11 2.05
N LYS A 632 26.29 10.27 0.99
CA LYS A 632 26.11 8.80 1.12
C LYS A 632 26.93 7.95 0.12
N LYS A 633 27.69 8.52 -0.83
CA LYS A 633 28.75 7.78 -1.56
C LYS A 633 30.06 7.84 -0.75
N ALA A 634 30.87 6.78 -0.84
CA ALA A 634 32.21 6.70 -0.28
C ALA A 634 33.00 7.98 -0.55
N LYS A 635 33.37 8.74 0.49
CA LYS A 635 34.40 9.77 0.33
C LYS A 635 35.75 9.04 0.33
N SER A 636 36.37 8.89 -0.83
CA SER A 636 37.80 8.54 -0.87
C SER A 636 38.63 9.78 -0.56
N GLU A 637 39.75 9.61 0.14
CA GLU A 637 40.76 10.65 0.27
C GLU A 637 41.30 11.02 -1.13
N ALA A 638 41.60 12.29 -1.36
CA ALA A 638 42.21 12.76 -2.60
C ALA A 638 43.66 12.28 -2.66
N VAL A 639 43.86 11.07 -3.18
CA VAL A 639 45.15 10.42 -3.33
C VAL A 639 45.42 10.21 -4.82
N ALA A 640 46.59 10.67 -5.29
CA ALA A 640 47.02 10.41 -6.66
C ALA A 640 47.35 8.92 -6.82
N LEU A 641 46.65 8.26 -7.75
CA LEU A 641 46.88 6.88 -8.16
C LEU A 641 47.85 6.87 -9.36
N ASP A 642 48.63 5.80 -9.52
CA ASP A 642 49.47 5.61 -10.71
C ASP A 642 48.62 5.40 -11.98
N ASP A 643 49.12 5.85 -13.14
CA ASP A 643 48.40 5.76 -14.43
C ASP A 643 48.04 4.32 -14.80
N ALA A 644 48.90 3.36 -14.44
CA ALA A 644 48.65 1.94 -14.64
C ALA A 644 47.45 1.43 -13.81
N VAL A 645 47.31 1.92 -12.56
CA VAL A 645 46.20 1.54 -11.65
C VAL A 645 44.89 2.19 -12.09
N VAL A 646 44.94 3.43 -12.57
CA VAL A 646 43.78 4.12 -13.16
C VAL A 646 43.24 3.32 -14.34
N LYS A 647 44.11 2.94 -15.27
CA LYS A 647 43.74 2.14 -16.43
C LYS A 647 43.18 0.77 -16.04
N GLU A 648 43.79 0.12 -15.05
CA GLU A 648 43.30 -1.17 -14.52
C GLU A 648 41.90 -1.06 -13.91
N TYR A 649 41.62 -0.01 -13.13
CA TYR A 649 40.28 0.23 -12.58
C TYR A 649 39.24 0.52 -13.66
N GLU A 650 39.59 1.32 -14.68
CA GLU A 650 38.71 1.58 -15.83
C GLU A 650 38.41 0.30 -16.63
N GLU A 651 39.41 -0.57 -16.82
CA GLU A 651 39.25 -1.88 -17.47
C GLU A 651 38.38 -2.84 -16.64
N VAL A 652 38.53 -2.84 -15.31
CA VAL A 652 37.69 -3.63 -14.38
C VAL A 652 36.24 -3.14 -14.41
N LEU A 653 36.01 -1.83 -14.31
CA LEU A 653 34.67 -1.24 -14.37
C LEU A 653 33.97 -1.53 -15.71
N ALA A 654 34.71 -1.47 -16.82
CA ALA A 654 34.16 -1.80 -18.14
C ALA A 654 33.76 -3.28 -18.31
N ARG A 655 34.24 -4.16 -17.43
CA ARG A 655 33.96 -5.61 -17.44
C ARG A 655 33.22 -6.06 -16.18
N ILE A 656 32.67 -5.14 -15.39
CA ILE A 656 32.15 -5.46 -14.05
C ILE A 656 31.04 -6.53 -14.11
N ASP A 657 30.18 -6.46 -15.12
CA ASP A 657 29.08 -7.41 -15.36
C ASP A 657 29.55 -8.80 -15.82
N ASN A 658 30.83 -8.96 -16.18
CA ASN A 658 31.40 -10.23 -16.64
C ASN A 658 32.05 -11.06 -15.52
N TYR A 659 32.21 -10.48 -14.33
CA TYR A 659 32.82 -11.18 -13.22
C TYR A 659 31.81 -12.05 -12.47
N ASP A 660 32.19 -13.30 -12.20
CA ASP A 660 31.43 -14.18 -11.31
C ASP A 660 31.70 -13.88 -9.83
N GLY A 661 30.96 -14.52 -8.92
CA GLY A 661 31.07 -14.30 -7.48
C GLY A 661 32.50 -14.46 -6.93
N PRO A 662 33.19 -15.57 -7.23
CA PRO A 662 34.59 -15.74 -6.85
C PRO A 662 35.51 -14.63 -7.38
N GLN A 663 35.39 -14.26 -8.66
CA GLN A 663 36.20 -13.19 -9.24
C GLN A 663 35.91 -11.83 -8.59
N LEU A 664 34.64 -11.51 -8.31
CA LEU A 664 34.27 -10.31 -7.55
C LEU A 664 34.88 -10.34 -6.14
N GLY A 665 34.89 -11.50 -5.48
CA GLY A 665 35.55 -11.70 -4.19
C GLY A 665 37.07 -11.47 -4.25
N GLU A 666 37.71 -11.94 -5.33
CA GLU A 666 39.12 -11.67 -5.59
C GLU A 666 39.40 -10.18 -5.80
N LEU A 667 38.55 -9.46 -6.56
CA LEU A 667 38.68 -8.01 -6.74
C LEU A 667 38.54 -7.26 -5.40
N ILE A 668 37.55 -7.64 -4.58
CA ILE A 668 37.33 -7.07 -3.24
C ILE A 668 38.58 -7.24 -2.36
N LYS A 669 39.20 -8.42 -2.38
CA LYS A 669 40.44 -8.70 -1.63
C LYS A 669 41.65 -7.98 -2.21
N LYS A 670 41.87 -8.13 -3.53
CA LYS A 670 43.03 -7.59 -4.26
C LYS A 670 43.15 -6.08 -4.06
N TYR A 671 42.04 -5.35 -4.15
CA TYR A 671 42.03 -3.90 -4.01
C TYR A 671 41.63 -3.43 -2.60
N GLN A 672 41.46 -4.34 -1.64
CA GLN A 672 41.03 -4.05 -0.27
C GLN A 672 39.81 -3.11 -0.24
N LEU A 673 38.75 -3.50 -0.95
CA LEU A 673 37.53 -2.71 -1.06
C LEU A 673 36.74 -2.83 0.25
N LYS A 674 36.68 -1.75 1.02
CA LYS A 674 36.00 -1.67 2.32
C LYS A 674 34.65 -0.97 2.19
N ASN A 675 33.67 -1.40 2.98
CA ASN A 675 32.40 -0.70 3.09
C ASN A 675 32.65 0.71 3.65
N PRO A 676 32.28 1.78 2.92
CA PRO A 676 32.52 3.16 3.35
C PRO A 676 31.86 3.54 4.67
N ASP A 677 30.75 2.88 5.03
CA ASP A 677 30.00 3.19 6.24
C ASP A 677 30.61 2.53 7.49
N THR A 678 31.23 1.36 7.35
CA THR A 678 31.74 0.56 8.47
C THR A 678 33.26 0.48 8.56
N GLY A 679 33.95 0.68 7.44
CA GLY A 679 35.40 0.54 7.28
C GLY A 679 35.88 -0.90 7.12
N GLU A 680 34.98 -1.87 7.03
CA GLU A 680 35.29 -3.31 7.00
C GLU A 680 35.23 -3.89 5.59
N ILE A 681 36.00 -4.95 5.33
CA ILE A 681 35.88 -5.72 4.07
C ILE A 681 34.65 -6.62 4.19
N PRO A 682 33.71 -6.58 3.24
CA PRO A 682 32.52 -7.41 3.30
C PRO A 682 32.87 -8.89 3.04
N SER A 683 32.00 -9.79 3.47
CA SER A 683 32.16 -11.23 3.26
C SER A 683 32.18 -11.64 1.78
N GLU A 684 32.67 -12.85 1.50
CA GLU A 684 32.69 -13.41 0.14
C GLU A 684 31.32 -13.30 -0.55
N PRO A 685 31.29 -12.96 -1.85
CA PRO A 685 30.06 -12.97 -2.61
C PRO A 685 29.37 -14.34 -2.60
N VAL A 686 28.11 -14.38 -2.18
CA VAL A 686 27.25 -15.56 -2.20
C VAL A 686 26.06 -15.34 -3.13
N GLN A 687 25.63 -16.41 -3.80
CA GLN A 687 24.51 -16.35 -4.74
C GLN A 687 23.18 -16.18 -4.00
N PHE A 688 22.39 -15.18 -4.39
CA PHE A 688 21.09 -14.88 -3.82
C PHE A 688 20.00 -14.92 -4.89
N ASN A 689 19.03 -15.83 -4.73
CA ASN A 689 17.95 -16.01 -5.70
C ASN A 689 16.99 -14.81 -5.68
N LEU A 690 16.77 -14.20 -6.84
CA LEU A 690 15.91 -13.04 -7.01
C LEU A 690 14.43 -13.40 -7.18
N MET A 691 14.03 -14.67 -7.08
CA MET A 691 12.63 -15.07 -7.17
C MET A 691 12.01 -15.24 -5.78
N PHE A 692 10.77 -14.78 -5.61
CA PHE A 692 10.01 -15.03 -4.39
C PHE A 692 9.52 -16.47 -4.35
N GLN A 693 10.05 -17.26 -3.43
CA GLN A 693 9.65 -18.65 -3.23
C GLN A 693 8.38 -18.78 -2.37
N THR A 694 7.54 -19.74 -2.69
CA THR A 694 6.33 -20.11 -1.93
C THR A 694 6.05 -21.63 -2.01
N SER A 695 5.04 -22.10 -1.28
CA SER A 695 4.55 -23.48 -1.32
C SER A 695 3.11 -23.52 -1.85
N ILE A 696 2.86 -24.39 -2.84
CA ILE A 696 1.56 -24.57 -3.47
C ILE A 696 0.85 -25.76 -2.81
N GLY A 697 -0.26 -25.47 -2.13
CA GLY A 697 -1.11 -26.45 -1.46
C GLY A 697 -0.60 -26.86 -0.06
N PRO A 698 -1.50 -27.09 0.92
CA PRO A 698 -1.11 -27.39 2.31
C PRO A 698 -0.56 -28.81 2.51
N SER A 699 -0.87 -29.76 1.62
CA SER A 699 -0.53 -31.18 1.76
C SER A 699 0.56 -31.65 0.78
N SER A 700 0.79 -30.89 -0.30
CA SER A 700 1.63 -31.31 -1.44
C SER A 700 3.09 -30.91 -1.31
N ASN A 701 3.47 -29.99 -0.41
CA ASN A 701 4.81 -29.38 -0.34
C ASN A 701 5.36 -28.97 -1.73
N LEU A 702 4.47 -28.64 -2.68
CA LEU A 702 4.87 -28.36 -4.05
C LEU A 702 5.55 -26.99 -4.08
N ARG A 703 6.87 -26.98 -4.27
CA ARG A 703 7.66 -25.75 -4.35
C ARG A 703 7.22 -24.94 -5.57
N GLY A 704 6.95 -23.65 -5.34
CA GLY A 704 6.61 -22.70 -6.38
C GLY A 704 7.29 -21.36 -6.16
N TYR A 705 7.13 -20.47 -7.13
CA TYR A 705 7.59 -19.09 -7.06
C TYR A 705 6.51 -18.14 -7.58
N LEU A 706 6.65 -16.86 -7.25
CA LEU A 706 6.01 -15.81 -8.02
C LEU A 706 6.83 -15.59 -9.31
N ARG A 707 6.15 -15.48 -10.45
CA ARG A 707 6.83 -15.33 -11.75
C ARG A 707 7.72 -14.06 -11.81
N PRO A 708 8.95 -14.16 -12.34
CA PRO A 708 9.85 -13.01 -12.53
C PRO A 708 9.58 -12.21 -13.82
N GLU A 709 8.82 -12.81 -14.74
CA GLU A 709 8.39 -12.29 -16.05
C GLU A 709 7.02 -12.91 -16.41
N THR A 710 6.34 -12.41 -17.44
CA THR A 710 5.04 -12.93 -17.90
C THR A 710 5.15 -13.86 -19.12
N ALA A 711 6.26 -13.80 -19.87
CA ALA A 711 6.58 -14.60 -21.05
C ALA A 711 6.33 -16.12 -20.89
N GLN A 712 6.76 -16.72 -19.78
CA GLN A 712 6.64 -18.17 -19.55
C GLN A 712 5.20 -18.70 -19.68
N GLY A 713 4.21 -17.91 -19.27
CA GLY A 713 2.79 -18.29 -19.43
C GLY A 713 2.35 -18.37 -20.89
N GLN A 714 2.91 -17.50 -21.74
CA GLN A 714 2.66 -17.46 -23.18
C GLN A 714 3.28 -18.68 -23.87
N PHE A 715 4.55 -18.98 -23.58
CA PHE A 715 5.24 -20.17 -24.13
C PHE A 715 4.56 -21.48 -23.79
N LEU A 716 4.13 -21.67 -22.54
CA LEU A 716 3.43 -22.89 -22.11
C LEU A 716 2.03 -23.05 -22.74
N ASN A 717 1.46 -21.96 -23.26
CA ASN A 717 0.19 -21.99 -24.00
C ASN A 717 0.39 -21.91 -25.53
N PHE A 718 1.63 -21.92 -26.03
CA PHE A 718 1.95 -21.78 -27.45
C PHE A 718 1.10 -22.67 -28.36
N ALA A 719 1.00 -23.98 -28.07
CA ALA A 719 0.24 -24.91 -28.91
C ALA A 719 -1.26 -24.54 -29.01
N LYS A 720 -1.84 -24.00 -27.92
CA LYS A 720 -3.23 -23.55 -27.92
C LYS A 720 -3.39 -22.23 -28.65
N LEU A 721 -2.43 -21.32 -28.51
CA LEU A 721 -2.42 -20.04 -29.22
C LEU A 721 -2.27 -20.23 -30.72
N LEU A 722 -1.35 -21.10 -31.15
CA LEU A 722 -1.19 -21.50 -32.54
C LEU A 722 -2.48 -22.13 -33.09
N ALA A 723 -3.13 -23.01 -32.32
CA ALA A 723 -4.41 -23.62 -32.72
C ALA A 723 -5.53 -22.58 -32.83
N PHE A 724 -5.60 -21.63 -31.89
CA PHE A 724 -6.55 -20.52 -31.93
C PHE A 724 -6.33 -19.63 -33.16
N ASN A 725 -5.07 -19.41 -33.53
CA ASN A 725 -4.69 -18.72 -34.77
C ASN A 725 -4.76 -19.63 -36.02
N GLN A 726 -5.50 -20.74 -35.97
CA GLN A 726 -5.72 -21.63 -37.12
C GLN A 726 -4.41 -22.17 -37.73
N SER A 727 -3.37 -22.34 -36.91
CA SER A 727 -2.03 -22.75 -37.32
C SER A 727 -1.34 -21.83 -38.33
N GLN A 728 -1.76 -20.57 -38.42
CA GLN A 728 -1.14 -19.57 -39.29
C GLN A 728 0.04 -18.88 -38.59
N MET A 729 1.07 -18.58 -39.38
CA MET A 729 2.28 -17.86 -38.97
C MET A 729 2.54 -16.67 -39.90
N PRO A 730 3.21 -15.60 -39.42
CA PRO A 730 3.56 -15.36 -38.02
C PRO A 730 2.32 -15.01 -37.18
N PHE A 731 2.43 -15.10 -35.85
CA PHE A 731 1.41 -14.59 -34.94
C PHE A 731 2.06 -14.07 -33.66
N ALA A 732 1.35 -13.22 -32.92
CA ALA A 732 1.82 -12.72 -31.64
C ALA A 732 0.83 -13.03 -30.52
N SER A 733 1.36 -13.31 -29.34
CA SER A 733 0.61 -13.24 -28.09
C SER A 733 1.07 -12.06 -27.26
N ALA A 734 0.21 -11.60 -26.36
CA ALA A 734 0.53 -10.55 -25.41
C ALA A 734 0.07 -10.94 -24.00
N SER A 735 0.77 -10.48 -22.98
CA SER A 735 0.37 -10.65 -21.58
C SER A 735 0.65 -9.36 -20.80
N ILE A 736 -0.33 -8.93 -20.03
CA ILE A 736 -0.23 -7.76 -19.15
C ILE A 736 -0.48 -8.22 -17.72
N GLY A 737 0.52 -8.11 -16.86
CA GLY A 737 0.36 -8.55 -15.48
C GLY A 737 1.55 -8.27 -14.59
N LYS A 738 1.39 -8.58 -13.32
CA LYS A 738 2.44 -8.35 -12.33
C LYS A 738 3.54 -9.40 -12.42
N SER A 739 4.77 -8.95 -12.24
CA SER A 739 5.99 -9.74 -12.11
C SER A 739 6.72 -9.34 -10.84
N TYR A 740 7.52 -10.28 -10.31
CA TYR A 740 8.08 -10.18 -8.97
C TYR A 740 9.57 -10.49 -8.99
N ARG A 741 10.38 -9.57 -8.46
CA ARG A 741 11.84 -9.73 -8.33
C ARG A 741 12.25 -9.35 -6.92
N ASN A 742 12.83 -10.27 -6.17
CA ASN A 742 13.29 -10.08 -4.80
C ASN A 742 14.60 -9.29 -4.76
N GLU A 743 14.56 -8.05 -5.24
CA GLU A 743 15.71 -7.15 -5.33
C GLU A 743 16.41 -7.00 -3.97
N ILE A 744 17.74 -7.13 -3.99
CA ILE A 744 18.60 -7.06 -2.80
C ILE A 744 18.53 -5.67 -2.16
N SER A 745 18.66 -4.61 -2.96
CA SER A 745 18.63 -3.22 -2.50
C SER A 745 17.79 -2.36 -3.43
N PRO A 746 16.44 -2.35 -3.30
CA PRO A 746 15.59 -1.52 -4.13
C PRO A 746 15.85 -0.04 -3.83
N ARG A 747 16.26 0.72 -4.84
CA ARG A 747 16.60 2.16 -4.78
C ARG A 747 15.91 2.91 -5.93
N ALA A 748 15.90 4.24 -5.84
CA ALA A 748 15.42 5.13 -6.92
C ALA A 748 13.91 5.04 -7.24
N GLY A 749 13.05 4.98 -6.22
CA GLY A 749 11.60 5.11 -6.42
C GLY A 749 10.99 3.91 -7.16
N LEU A 750 10.24 4.17 -8.23
CA LEU A 750 9.58 3.15 -9.06
C LEU A 750 10.53 2.45 -10.06
N LEU A 751 11.79 2.89 -10.18
CA LEU A 751 12.72 2.36 -11.17
C LEU A 751 13.22 0.94 -10.83
N ARG A 752 13.37 0.64 -9.53
CA ARG A 752 13.82 -0.66 -9.04
C ARG A 752 12.95 -1.12 -7.87
N VAL A 753 11.95 -1.93 -8.20
CA VAL A 753 10.88 -2.39 -7.30
C VAL A 753 10.77 -3.90 -7.30
N ARG A 754 10.14 -4.45 -6.25
CA ARG A 754 10.00 -5.89 -6.05
C ARG A 754 8.75 -6.49 -6.69
N GLU A 755 7.77 -5.66 -6.95
CA GLU A 755 6.52 -5.98 -7.61
C GLU A 755 6.23 -4.87 -8.62
N PHE A 756 6.01 -5.22 -9.89
CA PHE A 756 5.74 -4.26 -10.94
C PHE A 756 4.87 -4.86 -12.04
N LEU A 757 4.16 -3.97 -12.72
CA LEU A 757 3.34 -4.32 -13.89
C LEU A 757 4.22 -4.35 -15.13
N MET A 758 4.14 -5.44 -15.88
CA MET A 758 4.76 -5.61 -17.18
C MET A 758 3.68 -5.78 -18.25
N ALA A 759 4.01 -5.38 -19.47
CA ALA A 759 3.29 -5.80 -20.67
C ALA A 759 4.32 -6.42 -21.60
N GLU A 760 4.15 -7.68 -21.99
CA GLU A 760 5.10 -8.41 -22.83
C GLU A 760 4.40 -9.00 -24.03
N ILE A 761 5.09 -8.99 -25.17
CA ILE A 761 4.62 -9.54 -26.44
C ILE A 761 5.57 -10.66 -26.82
N GLU A 762 5.04 -11.83 -27.18
CA GLU A 762 5.81 -12.89 -27.84
C GLU A 762 5.38 -12.96 -29.30
N HIS A 763 6.21 -12.47 -30.21
CA HIS A 763 5.92 -12.52 -31.65
C HIS A 763 6.65 -13.70 -32.28
N PHE A 764 5.90 -14.75 -32.63
CA PHE A 764 6.41 -16.01 -33.17
C PHE A 764 6.57 -15.92 -34.69
N VAL A 765 7.79 -16.20 -35.18
CA VAL A 765 8.14 -16.10 -36.60
C VAL A 765 8.84 -17.36 -37.11
N ASP A 766 8.73 -17.60 -38.42
CA ASP A 766 9.50 -18.66 -39.08
C ASP A 766 11.00 -18.34 -39.06
N PRO A 767 11.87 -19.20 -38.48
CA PRO A 767 13.31 -19.03 -38.51
C PRO A 767 13.92 -18.98 -39.93
N GLN A 768 13.32 -19.65 -40.93
CA GLN A 768 13.84 -19.67 -42.31
C GLN A 768 13.20 -18.61 -43.21
N GLY A 769 12.11 -17.96 -42.77
CA GLY A 769 11.42 -16.90 -43.51
C GLY A 769 12.16 -15.56 -43.55
N GLY A 770 13.37 -15.48 -43.00
CA GLY A 770 14.18 -14.26 -42.93
C GLY A 770 13.67 -13.20 -41.94
N LYS A 771 12.72 -13.57 -41.04
CA LYS A 771 12.12 -12.68 -40.03
C LYS A 771 11.63 -11.35 -40.63
N LYS A 772 10.92 -11.46 -41.77
CA LYS A 772 10.27 -10.33 -42.44
C LYS A 772 8.98 -9.95 -41.73
N HIS A 773 8.61 -8.67 -41.78
CA HIS A 773 7.34 -8.18 -41.24
C HIS A 773 6.51 -7.55 -42.37
N SER A 774 5.31 -8.09 -42.60
CA SER A 774 4.44 -7.66 -43.72
C SER A 774 4.15 -6.15 -43.73
N ARG A 775 4.11 -5.55 -42.54
CA ARG A 775 3.81 -4.13 -42.31
C ARG A 775 5.05 -3.26 -42.07
N PHE A 776 6.26 -3.76 -42.30
CA PHE A 776 7.49 -2.97 -42.05
C PHE A 776 7.53 -1.66 -42.86
N HIS A 777 7.01 -1.68 -44.08
CA HIS A 777 6.89 -0.52 -44.95
C HIS A 777 6.08 0.64 -44.33
N GLU A 778 5.17 0.37 -43.39
CA GLU A 778 4.39 1.41 -42.70
C GLU A 778 5.25 2.24 -41.74
N VAL A 779 6.38 1.71 -41.28
CA VAL A 779 7.22 2.34 -40.24
C VAL A 779 8.67 2.56 -40.67
N GLU A 780 9.07 2.14 -41.87
CA GLU A 780 10.46 2.22 -42.36
C GLU A 780 11.06 3.64 -42.30
N HIS A 781 10.20 4.66 -42.37
CA HIS A 781 10.54 6.08 -42.35
C HIS A 781 10.76 6.64 -40.94
N VAL A 782 10.38 5.91 -39.88
CA VAL A 782 10.51 6.37 -38.50
C VAL A 782 11.99 6.50 -38.13
N GLU A 783 12.38 7.68 -37.65
CA GLU A 783 13.75 7.97 -37.21
C GLU A 783 13.98 7.55 -35.76
N LEU A 784 15.01 6.75 -35.53
CA LEU A 784 15.43 6.27 -34.22
C LEU A 784 16.78 6.87 -33.84
N VAL A 785 16.98 7.06 -32.53
CA VAL A 785 18.27 7.42 -31.93
C VAL A 785 18.90 6.14 -31.41
N LEU A 786 19.97 5.67 -32.06
CA LEU A 786 20.57 4.36 -31.81
C LEU A 786 21.96 4.51 -31.18
N LEU A 787 22.24 3.70 -30.17
CA LEU A 787 23.56 3.46 -29.61
C LEU A 787 23.95 2.01 -29.90
N ASP A 788 24.82 1.82 -30.89
CA ASP A 788 25.24 0.52 -31.37
C ASP A 788 26.30 -0.13 -30.47
N ARG A 789 26.47 -1.45 -30.62
CA ARG A 789 27.45 -2.24 -29.85
C ARG A 789 28.90 -1.81 -30.09
N GLU A 790 29.29 -1.50 -31.32
CA GLU A 790 30.68 -1.16 -31.66
C GLU A 790 31.10 0.15 -30.98
N THR A 791 30.21 1.14 -31.00
CA THR A 791 30.40 2.41 -30.31
C THR A 791 30.58 2.20 -28.80
N GLN A 792 29.76 1.34 -28.18
CA GLN A 792 29.89 1.01 -26.75
C GLN A 792 31.21 0.30 -26.44
N LEU A 793 31.63 -0.68 -27.26
CA LEU A 793 32.91 -1.38 -27.10
C LEU A 793 34.13 -0.45 -27.21
N SER A 794 34.00 0.66 -27.94
CA SER A 794 35.03 1.71 -28.01
C SER A 794 35.06 2.64 -26.78
N GLY A 795 34.20 2.42 -25.78
CA GLY A 795 34.04 3.27 -24.60
C GLY A 795 33.29 4.57 -24.86
N LYS A 796 32.63 4.70 -26.02
CA LYS A 796 31.89 5.89 -26.41
C LYS A 796 30.39 5.71 -26.18
N THR A 797 29.69 6.84 -26.08
CA THR A 797 28.23 6.89 -25.86
C THR A 797 27.52 7.77 -26.90
N GLU A 798 28.21 8.05 -28.00
CA GLU A 798 27.69 8.82 -29.12
C GLU A 798 26.54 8.06 -29.79
N THR A 799 25.43 8.75 -30.05
CA THR A 799 24.25 8.15 -30.69
C THR A 799 24.21 8.53 -32.16
N ARG A 800 23.62 7.67 -32.99
CA ARG A 800 23.35 7.94 -34.40
C ARG A 800 21.85 8.04 -34.60
N LYS A 801 21.42 9.10 -35.28
CA LYS A 801 20.04 9.24 -35.71
C LYS A 801 19.91 8.69 -37.13
N MET A 802 19.02 7.72 -37.34
CA MET A 802 18.74 7.16 -38.67
C MET A 802 17.34 6.56 -38.73
N THR A 803 16.80 6.40 -39.95
CA THR A 803 15.52 5.70 -40.14
C THR A 803 15.69 4.21 -39.85
N VAL A 804 14.62 3.58 -39.33
CA VAL A 804 14.65 2.14 -39.07
C VAL A 804 14.83 1.32 -40.35
N GLY A 805 14.30 1.78 -41.48
CA GLY A 805 14.53 1.16 -42.78
C GLY A 805 16.01 1.14 -43.17
N GLN A 806 16.74 2.24 -42.91
CA GLN A 806 18.17 2.29 -43.16
C GLN A 806 18.93 1.38 -42.18
N ALA A 807 18.55 1.37 -40.90
CA ALA A 807 19.19 0.54 -39.88
C ALA A 807 19.08 -0.97 -40.19
N VAL A 808 17.92 -1.43 -40.68
CA VAL A 808 17.71 -2.81 -41.13
C VAL A 808 18.50 -3.08 -42.42
N LYS A 809 18.48 -2.15 -43.38
CA LYS A 809 19.21 -2.29 -44.65
C LYS A 809 20.73 -2.41 -44.45
N THR A 810 21.30 -1.70 -43.48
CA THR A 810 22.73 -1.79 -43.13
C THR A 810 23.05 -2.93 -42.16
N ARG A 811 22.06 -3.78 -41.79
CA ARG A 811 22.19 -4.84 -40.79
C ARG A 811 22.66 -4.37 -39.41
N LEU A 812 22.41 -3.10 -39.08
CA LEU A 812 22.60 -2.60 -37.73
C LEU A 812 21.52 -3.19 -36.80
N VAL A 813 20.27 -3.17 -37.29
CA VAL A 813 19.16 -3.95 -36.73
C VAL A 813 19.05 -5.21 -37.58
N ASP A 814 19.03 -6.38 -36.94
CA ASP A 814 19.23 -7.66 -37.64
C ASP A 814 18.17 -7.97 -38.73
N ASN A 815 16.89 -7.66 -38.46
CA ASN A 815 15.77 -8.02 -39.31
C ASN A 815 14.58 -7.04 -39.25
N GLU A 816 13.64 -7.17 -40.19
CA GLU A 816 12.49 -6.28 -40.33
C GLU A 816 11.51 -6.38 -39.17
N THR A 817 11.28 -7.57 -38.60
CA THR A 817 10.39 -7.75 -37.44
C THR A 817 10.92 -7.03 -36.22
N LEU A 818 12.22 -7.16 -35.92
CA LEU A 818 12.85 -6.42 -34.83
C LEU A 818 12.76 -4.91 -35.07
N GLY A 819 13.09 -4.45 -36.28
CA GLY A 819 12.94 -3.05 -36.67
C GLY A 819 11.51 -2.52 -36.55
N TYR A 820 10.51 -3.33 -36.94
CA TYR A 820 9.09 -2.98 -36.81
C TYR A 820 8.73 -2.67 -35.36
N PHE A 821 9.08 -3.57 -34.44
CA PHE A 821 8.78 -3.37 -33.02
C PHE A 821 9.55 -2.19 -32.41
N LEU A 822 10.81 -1.96 -32.79
CA LEU A 822 11.54 -0.75 -32.34
C LEU A 822 10.83 0.54 -32.74
N ALA A 823 10.34 0.61 -33.99
CA ALA A 823 9.58 1.76 -34.46
C ALA A 823 8.21 1.87 -33.76
N ARG A 824 7.48 0.76 -33.56
CA ARG A 824 6.21 0.78 -32.82
C ARG A 824 6.40 1.19 -31.35
N ILE A 825 7.48 0.76 -30.70
CA ILE A 825 7.87 1.19 -29.34
C ILE A 825 8.11 2.70 -29.32
N HIS A 826 8.87 3.23 -30.28
CA HIS A 826 9.11 4.67 -30.42
C HIS A 826 7.79 5.46 -30.54
N LEU A 827 6.91 5.05 -31.45
CA LEU A 827 5.63 5.71 -31.67
C LEU A 827 4.72 5.63 -30.44
N PHE A 828 4.72 4.50 -29.71
CA PHE A 828 3.97 4.37 -28.46
C PHE A 828 4.47 5.33 -27.38
N LEU A 829 5.79 5.35 -27.14
CA LEU A 829 6.41 6.22 -26.15
C LEU A 829 6.18 7.70 -26.48
N GLN A 830 6.28 8.08 -27.76
CA GLN A 830 5.91 9.41 -28.23
C GLN A 830 4.44 9.74 -27.92
N LYS A 831 3.52 8.83 -28.24
CA LYS A 831 2.07 9.03 -28.08
C LYS A 831 1.63 9.19 -26.62
N ILE A 832 2.29 8.50 -25.68
CA ILE A 832 2.03 8.67 -24.25
C ILE A 832 2.64 9.95 -23.67
N GLY A 833 3.52 10.63 -24.40
CA GLY A 833 4.11 11.92 -24.03
C GLY A 833 5.55 11.84 -23.53
N VAL A 834 6.33 10.83 -23.93
CA VAL A 834 7.77 10.80 -23.67
C VAL A 834 8.47 11.85 -24.54
N ASP A 835 9.31 12.67 -23.90
CA ASP A 835 10.23 13.57 -24.59
C ASP A 835 11.27 12.78 -25.40
N LEU A 836 11.18 12.83 -26.73
CA LEU A 836 12.07 12.10 -27.64
C LEU A 836 13.53 12.55 -27.58
N SER A 837 13.83 13.75 -27.07
CA SER A 837 15.22 14.18 -26.83
C SER A 837 15.87 13.45 -25.66
N LYS A 838 15.07 12.78 -24.83
CA LYS A 838 15.46 12.01 -23.65
C LYS A 838 15.22 10.51 -23.84
N MET A 839 15.24 10.05 -25.09
CA MET A 839 15.02 8.66 -25.45
C MET A 839 16.11 8.19 -26.42
N ARG A 840 16.57 6.96 -26.24
CA ARG A 840 17.43 6.26 -27.21
C ARG A 840 17.16 4.76 -27.20
N PHE A 841 17.62 4.06 -28.22
CA PHE A 841 17.72 2.61 -28.23
C PHE A 841 19.17 2.19 -28.09
N ARG A 842 19.49 1.37 -27.09
CA ARG A 842 20.84 0.85 -26.85
C ARG A 842 20.89 -0.62 -27.20
N GLN A 843 21.83 -1.02 -28.05
CA GLN A 843 22.05 -2.43 -28.39
C GLN A 843 22.82 -3.14 -27.26
N HIS A 844 22.44 -4.37 -26.92
CA HIS A 844 23.19 -5.18 -25.95
C HIS A 844 24.57 -5.58 -26.48
N MET A 845 25.55 -5.63 -25.58
CA MET A 845 26.87 -6.20 -25.86
C MET A 845 26.85 -7.74 -25.83
N GLN A 846 27.82 -8.40 -26.48
CA GLN A 846 27.83 -9.87 -26.60
C GLN A 846 27.82 -10.62 -25.25
N ASN A 847 28.42 -10.02 -24.24
CA ASN A 847 28.49 -10.49 -22.87
C ASN A 847 27.20 -10.24 -22.05
N GLU A 848 26.40 -9.23 -22.45
CA GLU A 848 25.11 -8.92 -21.84
C GLU A 848 23.98 -9.74 -22.46
N MET A 849 24.12 -10.14 -23.72
CA MET A 849 23.13 -10.95 -24.40
C MET A 849 22.97 -12.30 -23.69
N ALA A 850 21.71 -12.69 -23.48
CA ALA A 850 21.43 -14.08 -23.15
C ALA A 850 22.07 -14.98 -24.22
N HIS A 851 22.72 -16.06 -23.80
CA HIS A 851 23.41 -17.03 -24.67
C HIS A 851 22.61 -17.58 -25.88
N TYR A 852 21.31 -17.31 -25.96
CA TYR A 852 20.39 -17.70 -27.04
C TYR A 852 19.83 -16.53 -27.86
N ALA A 853 20.10 -15.27 -27.47
CA ALA A 853 19.58 -14.10 -28.15
C ALA A 853 20.44 -13.74 -29.38
N CYS A 854 19.81 -13.46 -30.51
CA CYS A 854 20.50 -13.08 -31.75
C CYS A 854 20.85 -11.59 -31.80
N ASP A 855 19.91 -10.75 -31.37
CA ASP A 855 20.06 -9.30 -31.24
C ASP A 855 19.11 -8.80 -30.14
N CYS A 856 19.47 -7.72 -29.45
CA CYS A 856 18.65 -7.15 -28.39
C CYS A 856 18.89 -5.64 -28.27
N TRP A 857 17.80 -4.89 -28.15
CA TRP A 857 17.78 -3.44 -28.07
C TRP A 857 16.89 -2.96 -26.94
N ASP A 858 17.44 -2.11 -26.08
CA ASP A 858 16.69 -1.49 -24.99
C ASP A 858 16.27 -0.07 -25.35
N ALA A 859 14.98 0.24 -25.27
CA ALA A 859 14.51 1.61 -25.22
C ALA A 859 14.81 2.21 -23.84
N GLU A 860 15.80 3.10 -23.78
CA GLU A 860 16.23 3.79 -22.58
C GLU A 860 15.67 5.20 -22.51
N LEU A 861 15.14 5.56 -21.35
CA LEU A 861 14.65 6.92 -21.06
C LEU A 861 15.58 7.61 -20.07
N PHE A 862 15.91 8.87 -20.36
CA PHE A 862 16.83 9.66 -19.55
C PHE A 862 16.11 10.33 -18.37
N THR A 863 16.43 9.90 -17.16
CA THR A 863 15.84 10.39 -15.91
C THR A 863 16.88 11.10 -15.05
N THR A 864 16.46 11.64 -13.91
CA THR A 864 17.38 12.09 -12.84
C THR A 864 18.29 10.98 -12.29
N SER A 865 18.03 9.71 -12.62
CA SER A 865 18.88 8.56 -12.25
C SER A 865 19.79 8.10 -13.41
N GLY A 866 19.84 8.85 -14.51
CA GLY A 866 20.55 8.49 -15.74
C GLY A 866 19.65 7.81 -16.76
N TRP A 867 20.26 7.13 -17.73
CA TRP A 867 19.57 6.31 -18.73
C TRP A 867 19.00 5.06 -18.07
N VAL A 868 17.70 4.84 -18.22
CA VAL A 868 16.99 3.71 -17.62
C VAL A 868 16.27 2.93 -18.70
N GLU A 869 16.59 1.64 -18.83
CA GLU A 869 15.89 0.68 -19.66
C GLU A 869 14.41 0.59 -19.25
N CYS A 870 13.52 0.93 -20.17
CA CYS A 870 12.07 0.94 -19.96
C CYS A 870 11.34 -0.09 -20.82
N VAL A 871 11.91 -0.44 -21.97
CA VAL A 871 11.41 -1.51 -22.84
C VAL A 871 12.60 -2.29 -23.38
N GLY A 872 12.68 -3.59 -23.12
CA GLY A 872 13.61 -4.49 -23.81
C GLY A 872 12.97 -5.03 -25.09
N CYS A 873 13.73 -5.13 -26.18
CA CYS A 873 13.28 -5.73 -27.43
C CYS A 873 14.31 -6.76 -27.90
N ALA A 874 14.04 -8.03 -27.63
CA ALA A 874 14.99 -9.13 -27.80
C ALA A 874 14.55 -10.10 -28.90
N ASP A 875 15.51 -10.62 -29.65
CA ASP A 875 15.33 -11.78 -30.53
C ASP A 875 15.80 -13.04 -29.79
N ARG A 876 14.89 -13.76 -29.15
CA ARG A 876 15.19 -14.90 -28.26
C ARG A 876 15.41 -16.22 -29.00
N SER A 877 15.41 -16.19 -30.34
CA SER A 877 15.41 -17.39 -31.19
C SER A 877 14.35 -18.41 -30.73
N ALA A 878 14.65 -19.71 -30.77
CA ALA A 878 13.71 -20.78 -30.44
C ALA A 878 13.92 -21.37 -29.02
N TYR A 879 14.69 -20.69 -28.16
CA TYR A 879 15.17 -21.25 -26.89
C TYR A 879 14.05 -21.73 -25.98
N ASP A 880 13.10 -20.84 -25.64
CA ASP A 880 12.06 -21.10 -24.65
C ASP A 880 11.17 -22.30 -25.03
N LEU A 881 10.70 -22.34 -26.28
CA LEU A 881 9.91 -23.46 -26.78
C LEU A 881 10.73 -24.75 -26.80
N SER A 882 12.01 -24.69 -27.18
CA SER A 882 12.88 -25.87 -27.26
C SER A 882 13.14 -26.50 -25.89
N VAL A 883 13.42 -25.70 -24.85
CA VAL A 883 13.69 -26.23 -23.51
C VAL A 883 12.44 -26.85 -22.87
N HIS A 884 11.28 -26.22 -23.06
CA HIS A 884 10.00 -26.76 -22.56
C HIS A 884 9.55 -28.00 -23.32
N ALA A 885 9.68 -28.02 -24.66
CA ALA A 885 9.41 -29.21 -25.47
C ALA A 885 10.29 -30.38 -25.05
N LYS A 886 11.60 -30.15 -24.87
CA LYS A 886 12.55 -31.18 -24.43
C LYS A 886 12.22 -31.73 -23.04
N LYS A 887 11.78 -30.87 -22.10
CA LYS A 887 11.44 -31.28 -20.73
C LYS A 887 10.13 -32.05 -20.65
N THR A 888 9.12 -31.60 -21.38
CA THR A 888 7.73 -32.09 -21.24
C THR A 888 7.37 -33.18 -22.26
N GLY A 889 8.11 -33.27 -23.38
CA GLY A 889 7.74 -34.07 -24.53
C GLY A 889 6.56 -33.51 -25.33
N ALA A 890 6.03 -32.34 -24.95
CA ALA A 890 4.93 -31.69 -25.67
C ALA A 890 5.43 -31.10 -27.01
N PRO A 891 4.67 -31.26 -28.11
CA PRO A 891 5.05 -30.70 -29.40
C PRO A 891 4.81 -29.18 -29.42
N LEU A 892 5.86 -28.40 -29.18
CA LEU A 892 5.85 -26.93 -29.31
C LEU A 892 6.45 -26.50 -30.66
N VAL A 893 5.85 -26.99 -31.74
CA VAL A 893 6.32 -26.83 -33.12
C VAL A 893 5.18 -26.37 -34.02
N VAL A 894 5.53 -25.73 -35.13
CA VAL A 894 4.61 -25.39 -36.22
C VAL A 894 4.71 -26.47 -37.29
N ARG A 895 3.58 -26.82 -37.89
CA ARG A 895 3.48 -27.72 -39.05
C ARG A 895 2.82 -26.98 -40.20
N GLU A 896 3.56 -26.73 -41.27
CA GLU A 896 3.07 -26.01 -42.44
C GLU A 896 3.13 -26.90 -43.67
N ARG A 897 2.12 -26.80 -44.52
CA ARG A 897 2.12 -27.52 -45.80
C ARG A 897 3.13 -26.85 -46.74
N LEU A 898 4.01 -27.65 -47.32
CA LEU A 898 4.93 -27.19 -48.36
C LEU A 898 4.15 -26.95 -49.66
N GLU A 899 4.44 -25.84 -50.34
CA GLU A 899 3.87 -25.54 -51.66
C GLU A 899 4.28 -26.60 -52.68
N GLU A 900 5.56 -26.97 -52.67
CA GLU A 900 6.13 -28.06 -53.45
C GLU A 900 6.59 -29.19 -52.51
N PRO A 901 6.08 -30.42 -52.66
CA PRO A 901 6.50 -31.55 -51.83
C PRO A 901 8.00 -31.82 -51.96
N LEU A 902 8.71 -31.86 -50.83
CA LEU A 902 10.13 -32.18 -50.80
C LEU A 902 10.31 -33.68 -50.95
N THR A 903 11.05 -34.07 -51.99
CA THR A 903 11.45 -35.45 -52.21
C THR A 903 12.81 -35.67 -51.55
N ILE A 904 12.81 -36.35 -50.40
CA ILE A 904 14.03 -36.65 -49.65
C ILE A 904 14.43 -38.10 -49.95
N GLU A 905 15.65 -38.29 -50.43
CA GLU A 905 16.24 -39.59 -50.69
C GLU A 905 17.35 -39.82 -49.65
N ASP A 906 17.09 -40.71 -48.68
CA ASP A 906 17.99 -40.97 -47.56
C ASP A 906 18.03 -42.44 -47.13
N TRP A 907 19.15 -42.84 -46.52
CA TRP A 907 19.31 -44.14 -45.87
C TRP A 907 18.59 -44.14 -44.53
N GLN A 908 17.59 -45.00 -44.39
CA GLN A 908 16.79 -45.19 -43.18
C GLN A 908 17.09 -46.49 -42.47
N VAL A 909 17.06 -46.43 -41.15
CA VAL A 909 17.30 -47.57 -40.26
C VAL A 909 15.97 -48.06 -39.71
N ASP A 910 15.60 -49.29 -40.05
CA ASP A 910 14.48 -50.00 -39.46
C ASP A 910 15.00 -51.00 -38.42
N ILE A 911 14.47 -50.91 -37.19
CA ILE A 911 14.88 -51.78 -36.07
C ILE A 911 13.74 -52.74 -35.74
N GLU A 912 14.00 -54.04 -35.82
CA GLU A 912 13.05 -55.09 -35.44
C GLU A 912 13.04 -55.25 -33.91
N LYS A 913 12.23 -54.44 -33.22
CA LYS A 913 12.22 -54.32 -31.75
C LYS A 913 12.06 -55.66 -31.03
N LYS A 914 11.34 -56.64 -31.62
CA LYS A 914 11.15 -57.98 -31.04
C LYS A 914 12.43 -58.81 -30.95
N LYS A 915 13.42 -58.54 -31.81
CA LYS A 915 14.73 -59.21 -31.80
C LYS A 915 15.81 -58.32 -31.17
N PHE A 916 15.77 -57.03 -31.48
CA PHE A 916 16.72 -56.04 -31.01
C PHE A 916 16.69 -55.85 -29.48
N GLY A 917 15.49 -55.80 -28.88
CA GLY A 917 15.33 -55.67 -27.42
C GLY A 917 15.96 -56.83 -26.64
N PRO A 918 15.60 -58.10 -26.95
CA PRO A 918 16.23 -59.26 -26.32
C PRO A 918 17.74 -59.39 -26.57
N GLN A 919 18.24 -58.92 -27.72
CA GLN A 919 19.67 -58.97 -28.09
C GLN A 919 20.53 -58.10 -27.17
N PHE A 920 20.08 -56.88 -26.85
CA PHE A 920 20.88 -55.90 -26.09
C PHE A 920 20.38 -55.62 -24.67
N LYS A 921 19.19 -56.14 -24.30
CA LYS A 921 18.59 -56.06 -22.96
C LYS A 921 18.62 -54.64 -22.38
N LYS A 922 19.40 -54.41 -21.31
CA LYS A 922 19.52 -53.11 -20.62
C LYS A 922 20.21 -52.04 -21.48
N ASP A 923 21.01 -52.45 -22.46
CA ASP A 923 21.81 -51.57 -23.30
C ASP A 923 21.10 -51.25 -24.64
N ALA A 924 19.94 -51.87 -24.90
CA ALA A 924 19.20 -51.72 -26.16
C ALA A 924 18.93 -50.26 -26.52
N LYS A 925 18.56 -49.43 -25.54
CA LYS A 925 18.28 -48.01 -25.78
C LYS A 925 19.53 -47.22 -26.18
N ALA A 926 20.67 -47.47 -25.53
CA ALA A 926 21.93 -46.80 -25.86
C ALA A 926 22.44 -47.19 -27.26
N VAL A 927 22.25 -48.45 -27.66
CA VAL A 927 22.60 -48.93 -29.00
C VAL A 927 21.62 -48.39 -30.06
N GLU A 928 20.32 -48.31 -29.75
CA GLU A 928 19.30 -47.68 -30.62
C GLU A 928 19.63 -46.20 -30.86
N ASP A 929 19.94 -45.45 -29.81
CA ASP A 929 20.28 -44.02 -29.89
C ASP A 929 21.56 -43.79 -30.72
N ALA A 930 22.61 -44.59 -30.49
CA ALA A 930 23.86 -44.50 -31.25
C ALA A 930 23.68 -44.88 -32.73
N LEU A 931 22.86 -45.89 -33.01
CA LEU A 931 22.56 -46.33 -34.38
C LEU A 931 21.75 -45.26 -35.14
N LEU A 932 20.76 -44.65 -34.50
CA LEU A 932 19.96 -43.57 -35.08
C LEU A 932 20.78 -42.28 -35.26
N ALA A 933 21.85 -42.07 -34.48
CA ALA A 933 22.75 -40.91 -34.60
C ALA A 933 23.77 -41.01 -35.75
N THR A 934 23.85 -42.14 -36.46
CA THR A 934 24.79 -42.33 -37.59
C THR A 934 24.51 -41.40 -38.77
N THR A 935 25.56 -40.94 -39.45
CA THR A 935 25.47 -40.08 -40.64
C THR A 935 25.05 -40.88 -41.89
N GLN A 936 24.60 -40.20 -42.95
CA GLN A 936 24.21 -40.85 -44.21
C GLN A 936 25.37 -41.64 -44.85
N GLU A 937 26.59 -41.12 -44.80
CA GLU A 937 27.79 -41.83 -45.27
C GLU A 937 28.11 -43.07 -44.43
N GLN A 938 27.88 -43.01 -43.12
CA GLN A 938 28.04 -44.18 -42.24
C GLN A 938 26.96 -45.22 -42.54
N ARG A 939 25.71 -44.80 -42.72
CA ARG A 939 24.58 -45.69 -43.04
C ARG A 939 24.75 -46.39 -44.38
N ASP A 940 25.27 -45.72 -45.39
CA ASP A 940 25.62 -46.33 -46.69
C ASP A 940 26.66 -47.45 -46.55
N LYS A 941 27.75 -47.18 -45.80
CA LYS A 941 28.79 -48.17 -45.49
C LYS A 941 28.23 -49.33 -44.67
N MET A 942 27.42 -49.03 -43.65
CA MET A 942 26.79 -50.04 -42.79
C MET A 942 25.77 -50.90 -43.55
N ALA A 943 25.00 -50.31 -44.48
CA ALA A 943 24.06 -51.06 -45.33
C ALA A 943 24.80 -52.05 -46.25
N SER A 944 25.91 -51.61 -46.84
CA SER A 944 26.80 -52.47 -47.64
C SER A 944 27.39 -53.60 -46.79
N GLN A 945 27.83 -53.32 -45.56
CA GLN A 945 28.41 -54.31 -44.64
C GLN A 945 27.37 -55.31 -44.11
N LEU A 946 26.17 -54.84 -43.74
CA LEU A 946 25.07 -55.70 -43.33
C LEU A 946 24.64 -56.68 -44.43
N THR A 947 24.70 -56.25 -45.70
CA THR A 947 24.34 -57.08 -46.86
C THR A 947 25.41 -58.12 -47.22
N SER A 948 26.70 -57.77 -47.07
CA SER A 948 27.83 -58.61 -47.48
C SER A 948 28.39 -59.52 -46.37
N ALA A 949 28.42 -59.03 -45.12
CA ALA A 949 29.00 -59.73 -43.97
C ALA A 949 27.95 -60.20 -42.94
N GLY A 950 26.70 -59.77 -43.05
CA GLY A 950 25.59 -60.19 -42.18
C GLY A 950 25.56 -59.53 -40.79
N SER A 951 26.61 -58.78 -40.41
CA SER A 951 26.69 -57.98 -39.19
C SER A 951 27.58 -56.75 -39.36
N VAL A 952 27.36 -55.71 -38.55
CA VAL A 952 28.17 -54.48 -38.52
C VAL A 952 28.51 -54.09 -37.09
N THR A 953 29.75 -53.71 -36.83
CA THR A 953 30.20 -53.25 -35.52
C THR A 953 29.99 -51.75 -35.39
N LEU A 954 29.20 -51.33 -34.39
CA LEU A 954 28.95 -49.93 -34.07
C LEU A 954 29.68 -49.54 -32.77
N GLU A 955 30.30 -48.37 -32.77
CA GLU A 955 30.92 -47.81 -31.56
C GLU A 955 29.86 -47.13 -30.69
N VAL A 956 29.67 -47.63 -29.47
CA VAL A 956 28.63 -47.15 -28.53
C VAL A 956 29.30 -46.80 -27.20
N PRO A 957 29.46 -45.50 -26.87
CA PRO A 957 30.08 -45.09 -25.62
C PRO A 957 29.28 -45.60 -24.39
N GLY A 958 29.96 -46.28 -23.46
CA GLY A 958 29.37 -46.74 -22.20
C GLY A 958 28.69 -48.11 -22.23
N VAL A 959 28.74 -48.85 -23.35
CA VAL A 959 28.24 -50.23 -23.47
C VAL A 959 29.40 -51.18 -23.84
N ALA A 960 29.61 -52.23 -23.02
CA ALA A 960 30.69 -53.21 -23.18
C ALA A 960 32.09 -52.56 -23.38
N ASP A 961 32.94 -53.06 -24.28
CA ASP A 961 34.26 -52.51 -24.64
C ASP A 961 34.17 -51.28 -25.58
N GLY A 962 33.01 -50.62 -25.63
CA GLY A 962 32.74 -49.48 -26.53
C GLY A 962 32.35 -49.88 -27.95
N LYS A 963 32.21 -51.17 -28.26
CA LYS A 963 31.85 -51.73 -29.57
C LYS A 963 30.76 -52.78 -29.45
N VAL A 964 29.79 -52.74 -30.35
CA VAL A 964 28.62 -53.63 -30.35
C VAL A 964 28.34 -54.14 -31.76
N ASP A 965 28.19 -55.45 -31.92
CA ASP A 965 27.83 -56.06 -33.20
C ASP A 965 26.32 -56.10 -33.41
N ILE A 966 25.88 -55.45 -34.48
CA ILE A 966 24.50 -55.37 -34.94
C ILE A 966 24.32 -56.35 -36.08
N LYS A 967 23.31 -57.22 -35.99
CA LYS A 967 23.06 -58.25 -37.00
C LYS A 967 21.99 -57.80 -37.99
N SER A 968 22.10 -58.28 -39.22
CA SER A 968 21.15 -58.00 -40.31
C SER A 968 19.73 -58.50 -40.05
N ASP A 969 19.53 -59.40 -39.09
CA ASP A 969 18.21 -59.91 -38.71
C ASP A 969 17.47 -59.04 -37.68
N SER A 970 18.18 -58.09 -37.04
CA SER A 970 17.63 -57.15 -36.06
C SER A 970 17.59 -55.70 -36.54
N VAL A 971 18.39 -55.34 -37.54
CA VAL A 971 18.43 -53.99 -38.15
C VAL A 971 18.51 -54.09 -39.67
N LYS A 972 17.66 -53.32 -40.35
CA LYS A 972 17.67 -53.15 -41.80
C LYS A 972 17.99 -51.70 -42.14
N ILE A 973 18.95 -51.46 -43.04
CA ILE A 973 19.28 -50.11 -43.53
C ILE A 973 18.94 -50.05 -45.02
N GLU A 974 17.99 -49.22 -45.41
CA GLU A 974 17.50 -49.12 -46.78
C GLU A 974 17.53 -47.69 -47.30
N PHE A 975 17.89 -47.53 -48.58
CA PHE A 975 17.75 -46.26 -49.28
C PHE A 975 16.27 -46.08 -49.67
N ARG A 976 15.62 -45.08 -49.10
CA ARG A 976 14.19 -44.82 -49.34
C ARG A 976 13.98 -43.41 -49.86
N LYS A 977 13.02 -43.30 -50.79
CA LYS A 977 12.49 -42.04 -51.29
C LYS A 977 11.22 -41.72 -50.53
N ARG A 978 11.22 -40.66 -49.72
CA ARG A 978 10.02 -40.17 -49.03
C ARG A 978 9.64 -38.78 -49.53
N VAL A 979 8.33 -38.57 -49.67
CA VAL A 979 7.77 -37.26 -50.04
C VAL A 979 7.25 -36.60 -48.78
N GLU A 980 7.89 -35.52 -48.36
CA GLU A 980 7.44 -34.69 -47.26
C GLU A 980 6.56 -33.56 -47.82
N ASN A 981 5.28 -33.57 -47.45
CA ASN A 981 4.32 -32.52 -47.83
C ASN A 981 4.19 -31.43 -46.75
N THR A 982 4.85 -31.61 -45.61
CA THR A 982 4.72 -30.73 -44.44
C THR A 982 6.09 -30.47 -43.86
N ARG A 983 6.41 -29.19 -43.63
CA ARG A 983 7.59 -28.75 -42.90
C ARG A 983 7.22 -28.58 -41.43
N GLU A 984 8.03 -29.15 -40.54
CA GLU A 984 7.92 -28.95 -39.09
C GLU A 984 9.11 -28.12 -38.59
N TYR A 985 8.85 -27.11 -37.76
CA TYR A 985 9.91 -26.30 -37.16
C TYR A 985 9.50 -25.67 -35.82
N THR A 986 10.47 -25.32 -34.99
CA THR A 986 10.26 -24.50 -33.79
C THR A 986 10.39 -23.03 -34.17
N PRO A 987 9.39 -22.18 -33.91
CA PRO A 987 9.45 -20.78 -34.31
C PRO A 987 10.46 -19.99 -33.47
N ASN A 988 11.03 -18.96 -34.08
CA ASN A 988 11.80 -17.94 -33.37
C ASN A 988 10.84 -16.94 -32.70
N VAL A 989 11.30 -16.25 -31.67
CA VAL A 989 10.49 -15.29 -30.91
C VAL A 989 11.17 -13.92 -30.85
N ILE A 990 10.44 -12.89 -31.24
CA ILE A 990 10.79 -11.49 -30.95
C ILE A 990 9.96 -11.03 -29.75
N GLU A 991 10.63 -10.55 -28.71
CA GLU A 991 10.01 -10.15 -27.45
C GLU A 991 10.21 -8.66 -27.17
N PRO A 992 9.17 -7.85 -27.37
CA PRO A 992 9.01 -6.54 -26.73
C PRO A 992 8.49 -6.68 -25.28
N SER A 993 9.33 -6.33 -24.29
CA SER A 993 9.00 -6.38 -22.85
C SER A 993 8.99 -4.98 -22.23
N PHE A 994 7.82 -4.52 -21.76
CA PHE A 994 7.59 -3.16 -21.27
C PHE A 994 7.48 -3.11 -19.75
N GLY A 995 8.40 -2.38 -19.10
CA GLY A 995 8.34 -2.07 -17.68
C GLY A 995 7.43 -0.88 -17.38
N ILE A 996 6.10 -1.10 -17.26
CA ILE A 996 5.10 -0.03 -17.13
C ILE A 996 5.40 0.93 -15.97
N GLY A 997 5.91 0.43 -14.84
CA GLY A 997 6.30 1.28 -13.71
C GLY A 997 7.45 2.24 -14.03
N ARG A 998 8.46 1.79 -14.78
CA ARG A 998 9.60 2.62 -15.22
C ARG A 998 9.15 3.66 -16.23
N ILE A 999 8.35 3.25 -17.21
CA ILE A 999 7.75 4.14 -18.22
C ILE A 999 6.93 5.23 -17.54
N LEU A 1000 6.06 4.87 -16.60
CA LEU A 1000 5.25 5.82 -15.84
C LEU A 1000 6.13 6.82 -15.09
N TYR A 1001 7.19 6.36 -14.43
CA TYR A 1001 8.10 7.25 -13.69
C TYR A 1001 8.81 8.25 -14.62
N ALA A 1002 9.43 7.76 -15.70
CA ALA A 1002 10.11 8.60 -16.68
C ALA A 1002 9.15 9.60 -17.34
N LEU A 1003 7.93 9.15 -17.66
CA LEU A 1003 6.89 10.01 -18.22
C LEU A 1003 6.56 11.19 -17.29
N ILE A 1004 6.42 10.94 -15.98
CA ILE A 1004 6.18 12.00 -15.00
C ILE A 1004 7.34 13.00 -14.97
N GLU A 1005 8.59 12.53 -14.94
CA GLU A 1005 9.76 13.43 -14.96
C GLU A 1005 9.81 14.27 -16.24
N HIS A 1006 9.59 13.65 -17.41
CA HIS A 1006 9.63 14.34 -18.71
C HIS A 1006 8.53 15.39 -18.85
N ASN A 1007 7.37 15.18 -18.20
CA ASN A 1007 6.21 16.07 -18.29
C ASN A 1007 6.14 17.11 -17.16
N PHE A 1008 7.04 17.06 -16.16
CA PHE A 1008 7.02 18.01 -15.05
C PHE A 1008 7.73 19.33 -15.41
N TRP A 1009 7.14 20.46 -14.99
CA TRP A 1009 7.77 21.78 -15.00
C TRP A 1009 7.12 22.69 -13.96
N THR A 1010 7.69 23.87 -13.75
CA THR A 1010 7.16 24.88 -12.80
C THR A 1010 6.81 26.18 -13.51
N ARG A 1011 5.67 26.76 -13.14
CA ARG A 1011 5.22 28.05 -13.64
C ARG A 1011 5.80 29.19 -12.78
N ALA A 1012 6.41 30.18 -13.44
CA ALA A 1012 6.82 31.42 -12.80
C ALA A 1012 5.60 32.21 -12.31
N SER A 1013 5.69 32.77 -11.11
CA SER A 1013 4.69 33.67 -10.56
C SER A 1013 5.05 35.12 -10.89
N ASP A 1014 4.15 35.83 -11.57
CA ASP A 1014 4.22 37.29 -11.63
C ASP A 1014 3.94 37.84 -10.23
N GLY A 1015 4.99 38.00 -9.41
CA GLY A 1015 4.95 38.74 -8.14
C GLY A 1015 4.74 37.94 -6.83
N GLY A 1016 5.26 36.72 -6.67
CA GLY A 1016 5.34 36.11 -5.33
C GLY A 1016 6.05 34.76 -5.23
N ASP A 1017 6.83 34.56 -4.16
CA ASP A 1017 7.86 33.53 -3.92
C ASP A 1017 7.52 32.01 -4.03
N GLU A 1018 6.40 31.57 -4.61
CA GLU A 1018 6.08 30.12 -4.75
C GLU A 1018 5.88 29.68 -6.22
N ALA A 1019 6.85 28.94 -6.75
CA ALA A 1019 6.75 28.25 -8.04
C ALA A 1019 5.66 27.15 -8.00
N ARG A 1020 4.77 27.14 -9.01
CA ARG A 1020 3.65 26.18 -9.08
C ARG A 1020 3.99 25.02 -10.01
N GLY A 1021 3.92 23.78 -9.51
CA GLY A 1021 4.18 22.59 -10.32
C GLY A 1021 3.08 22.34 -11.36
N VAL A 1022 3.46 21.83 -12.53
CA VAL A 1022 2.55 21.43 -13.62
C VAL A 1022 3.02 20.07 -14.15
N LEU A 1023 2.08 19.15 -14.34
CA LEU A 1023 2.32 17.87 -15.01
C LEU A 1023 1.66 17.87 -16.38
N SER A 1024 2.48 17.91 -17.43
CA SER A 1024 2.01 18.12 -18.80
C SER A 1024 1.55 16.88 -19.56
N PHE A 1025 0.90 15.92 -18.91
CA PHE A 1025 0.43 14.71 -19.58
C PHE A 1025 -0.45 15.00 -20.82
N PRO A 1026 -0.26 14.28 -21.93
CA PRO A 1026 -1.17 14.35 -23.07
C PRO A 1026 -2.61 14.00 -22.65
N PRO A 1027 -3.64 14.63 -23.26
CA PRO A 1027 -5.03 14.37 -22.90
C PRO A 1027 -5.42 12.89 -22.92
N ILE A 1028 -4.88 12.11 -23.86
CA ILE A 1028 -5.16 10.68 -24.03
C ILE A 1028 -4.80 9.88 -22.77
N VAL A 1029 -3.69 10.20 -22.09
CA VAL A 1029 -3.21 9.46 -20.91
C VAL A 1029 -3.46 10.17 -19.58
N ALA A 1030 -3.83 11.46 -19.59
CA ALA A 1030 -4.03 12.24 -18.37
C ALA A 1030 -5.03 11.57 -17.39
N PRO A 1031 -4.76 11.54 -16.07
CA PRO A 1031 -5.59 10.83 -15.08
C PRO A 1031 -7.06 11.28 -15.06
N THR A 1032 -7.26 12.60 -15.08
CA THR A 1032 -8.56 13.26 -15.18
C THR A 1032 -8.51 14.14 -16.42
N LYS A 1033 -9.49 14.03 -17.32
CA LYS A 1033 -9.47 14.79 -18.58
C LYS A 1033 -9.92 16.22 -18.39
N VAL A 1034 -10.97 16.43 -17.59
CA VAL A 1034 -11.63 17.74 -17.46
C VAL A 1034 -11.84 18.14 -16.00
N LEU A 1035 -11.41 19.35 -15.64
CA LEU A 1035 -11.81 20.04 -14.41
C LEU A 1035 -13.07 20.86 -14.69
N LEU A 1036 -14.17 20.62 -13.97
CA LEU A 1036 -15.34 21.49 -13.93
C LEU A 1036 -15.22 22.45 -12.74
N VAL A 1037 -15.22 23.76 -13.00
CA VAL A 1037 -15.00 24.77 -11.98
C VAL A 1037 -16.07 25.87 -12.06
N PRO A 1038 -16.99 25.99 -11.07
CA PRO A 1038 -17.86 27.16 -10.99
C PRO A 1038 -17.04 28.40 -10.61
N LEU A 1039 -17.35 29.57 -11.15
CA LEU A 1039 -16.58 30.81 -10.90
C LEU A 1039 -16.51 31.14 -9.41
N SER A 1040 -17.60 30.92 -8.68
CA SER A 1040 -17.72 31.13 -7.23
C SER A 1040 -18.60 30.07 -6.57
N SER A 1041 -18.82 30.17 -5.26
CA SER A 1041 -19.71 29.28 -4.51
C SER A 1041 -21.21 29.62 -4.66
N ASN A 1042 -21.58 30.45 -5.64
CA ASN A 1042 -22.98 30.79 -5.89
C ASN A 1042 -23.78 29.52 -6.24
N ALA A 1043 -24.89 29.33 -5.54
CA ALA A 1043 -25.77 28.16 -5.71
C ALA A 1043 -26.35 28.06 -7.13
N GLN A 1044 -26.47 29.18 -7.86
CA GLN A 1044 -26.98 29.22 -9.23
C GLN A 1044 -26.12 28.44 -10.23
N PHE A 1045 -24.83 28.24 -9.96
CA PHE A 1045 -23.96 27.44 -10.84
C PHE A 1045 -24.14 25.93 -10.68
N LYS A 1046 -24.69 25.47 -9.54
CA LYS A 1046 -24.77 24.03 -9.23
C LYS A 1046 -25.55 23.20 -10.26
N PRO A 1047 -26.72 23.65 -10.76
CA PRO A 1047 -27.44 22.91 -11.79
C PRO A 1047 -26.63 22.74 -13.08
N ALA A 1048 -26.04 23.82 -13.60
CA ALA A 1048 -25.24 23.80 -14.82
C ALA A 1048 -23.99 22.90 -14.68
N VAL A 1049 -23.26 23.00 -13.56
CA VAL A 1049 -22.10 22.12 -13.28
C VAL A 1049 -22.53 20.64 -13.22
N LYS A 1050 -23.67 20.35 -12.58
CA LYS A 1050 -24.20 18.98 -12.47
C LYS A 1050 -24.57 18.43 -13.85
N GLU A 1051 -25.23 19.23 -14.68
CA GLU A 1051 -25.63 18.86 -16.04
C GLU A 1051 -24.41 18.59 -16.92
N LEU A 1052 -23.43 19.49 -16.93
CA LEU A 1052 -22.15 19.31 -17.63
C LEU A 1052 -21.42 18.03 -17.20
N SER A 1053 -21.35 17.77 -15.89
CA SER A 1053 -20.73 16.55 -15.35
C SER A 1053 -21.46 15.28 -15.84
N GLN A 1054 -22.79 15.31 -15.94
CA GLN A 1054 -23.57 14.20 -16.48
C GLN A 1054 -23.32 14.01 -17.98
N LYS A 1055 -23.23 15.09 -18.76
CA LYS A 1055 -22.94 15.03 -20.20
C LYS A 1055 -21.54 14.46 -20.46
N LEU A 1056 -20.51 14.95 -19.78
CA LEU A 1056 -19.14 14.40 -19.88
C LEU A 1056 -19.10 12.91 -19.50
N ARG A 1057 -19.83 12.51 -18.46
CA ARG A 1057 -19.92 11.09 -18.06
C ARG A 1057 -20.57 10.23 -19.15
N ARG A 1058 -21.62 10.72 -19.83
CA ARG A 1058 -22.25 10.00 -20.95
C ARG A 1058 -21.31 9.86 -22.16
N LEU A 1059 -20.40 10.81 -22.34
CA LEU A 1059 -19.35 10.76 -23.37
C LEU A 1059 -18.17 9.86 -22.99
N GLY A 1060 -18.14 9.29 -21.77
CA GLY A 1060 -16.99 8.52 -21.27
C GLY A 1060 -15.77 9.38 -20.91
N VAL A 1061 -15.94 10.70 -20.81
CA VAL A 1061 -14.84 11.63 -20.47
C VAL A 1061 -14.73 11.79 -18.95
N SER A 1062 -13.57 11.39 -18.39
CA SER A 1062 -13.32 11.53 -16.97
C SER A 1062 -13.25 13.01 -16.55
N SER A 1063 -14.06 13.39 -15.58
CA SER A 1063 -14.15 14.76 -15.11
C SER A 1063 -14.20 14.86 -13.58
N ARG A 1064 -13.71 15.98 -13.06
CA ARG A 1064 -13.71 16.29 -11.62
C ARG A 1064 -14.31 17.67 -11.40
N VAL A 1065 -15.19 17.79 -10.42
CA VAL A 1065 -15.72 19.08 -9.96
C VAL A 1065 -14.85 19.61 -8.82
N ASP A 1066 -14.44 20.88 -8.90
CA ASP A 1066 -13.85 21.63 -7.77
C ASP A 1066 -14.71 22.85 -7.44
N ASP A 1067 -15.68 22.66 -6.56
CA ASP A 1067 -16.56 23.70 -5.99
C ASP A 1067 -16.06 24.19 -4.61
N SER A 1068 -14.77 23.97 -4.29
CA SER A 1068 -14.20 24.43 -3.03
C SER A 1068 -14.20 25.96 -2.94
N SER A 1069 -14.18 26.48 -1.71
CA SER A 1069 -14.13 27.93 -1.43
C SER A 1069 -12.81 28.62 -1.83
N ALA A 1070 -11.90 27.90 -2.50
CA ALA A 1070 -10.65 28.46 -2.99
C ALA A 1070 -10.85 29.32 -4.24
N SER A 1071 -9.99 30.32 -4.44
CA SER A 1071 -10.00 31.12 -5.67
C SER A 1071 -9.86 30.24 -6.91
N ILE A 1072 -10.46 30.67 -8.04
CA ILE A 1072 -10.41 29.92 -9.29
C ILE A 1072 -8.97 29.59 -9.72
N GLY A 1073 -8.04 30.54 -9.57
CA GLY A 1073 -6.63 30.32 -9.87
C GLY A 1073 -5.97 29.24 -8.98
N LYS A 1074 -6.39 29.12 -7.71
CA LYS A 1074 -5.90 28.06 -6.82
C LYS A 1074 -6.52 26.70 -7.15
N ARG A 1075 -7.77 26.66 -7.60
CA ARG A 1075 -8.43 25.45 -8.10
C ARG A 1075 -7.77 24.95 -9.39
N TYR A 1076 -7.46 25.85 -10.33
CA TYR A 1076 -6.65 25.52 -11.51
C TYR A 1076 -5.28 24.99 -11.13
N SER A 1077 -4.52 25.72 -10.31
CA SER A 1077 -3.18 25.29 -9.91
C SER A 1077 -3.14 23.90 -9.26
N ARG A 1078 -4.13 23.54 -8.42
CA ARG A 1078 -4.21 22.20 -7.82
C ARG A 1078 -4.41 21.09 -8.85
N ASN A 1079 -5.12 21.37 -9.94
CA ASN A 1079 -5.42 20.39 -10.98
C ASN A 1079 -4.35 20.39 -12.08
N ASP A 1080 -3.67 21.51 -12.32
CA ASP A 1080 -2.46 21.59 -13.13
C ASP A 1080 -1.36 20.66 -12.53
N GLU A 1081 -1.23 20.63 -11.19
CA GLU A 1081 -0.35 19.67 -10.47
C GLU A 1081 -0.81 18.20 -10.53
N LEU A 1082 -2.09 17.94 -10.85
CA LEU A 1082 -2.61 16.58 -11.10
C LEU A 1082 -2.50 16.19 -12.58
N GLY A 1083 -2.03 17.12 -13.42
CA GLY A 1083 -1.94 16.99 -14.85
C GLY A 1083 -3.29 16.92 -15.57
N THR A 1084 -4.34 17.52 -15.00
CA THR A 1084 -5.63 17.66 -15.69
C THR A 1084 -5.48 18.65 -16.85
N PRO A 1085 -5.64 18.21 -18.11
CA PRO A 1085 -5.26 19.00 -19.28
C PRO A 1085 -6.28 20.11 -19.60
N LEU A 1086 -7.56 19.90 -19.29
CA LEU A 1086 -8.64 20.81 -19.67
C LEU A 1086 -9.42 21.30 -18.45
N GLY A 1087 -9.79 22.58 -18.44
CA GLY A 1087 -10.66 23.19 -17.44
C GLY A 1087 -11.88 23.84 -18.07
N VAL A 1088 -13.07 23.58 -17.56
CA VAL A 1088 -14.32 24.21 -17.98
C VAL A 1088 -14.83 25.10 -16.85
N THR A 1089 -14.92 26.41 -17.11
CA THR A 1089 -15.47 27.38 -16.17
C THR A 1089 -16.95 27.59 -16.41
N VAL A 1090 -17.75 27.49 -15.34
CA VAL A 1090 -19.15 27.91 -15.33
C VAL A 1090 -19.25 29.23 -14.59
N ASP A 1091 -19.67 30.28 -15.29
CA ASP A 1091 -19.76 31.65 -14.79
C ASP A 1091 -21.15 32.26 -14.98
N PHE A 1092 -21.31 33.55 -14.65
CA PHE A 1092 -22.61 34.23 -14.75
C PHE A 1092 -23.11 34.33 -16.19
N GLN A 1093 -22.21 34.55 -17.15
CA GLN A 1093 -22.56 34.57 -18.57
C GLN A 1093 -23.06 33.20 -19.03
N THR A 1094 -22.53 32.11 -18.48
CA THR A 1094 -23.03 30.74 -18.75
C THR A 1094 -24.53 30.61 -18.45
N LEU A 1095 -25.02 31.28 -17.41
CA LEU A 1095 -26.43 31.23 -17.02
C LEU A 1095 -27.33 32.09 -17.92
N GLN A 1096 -26.75 33.00 -18.72
CA GLN A 1096 -27.47 33.91 -19.59
C GLN A 1096 -27.55 33.38 -21.02
N ASP A 1097 -26.42 32.95 -21.59
CA ASP A 1097 -26.30 32.58 -23.00
C ASP A 1097 -25.98 31.10 -23.25
N GLY A 1098 -25.79 30.30 -22.18
CA GLY A 1098 -25.46 28.88 -22.29
C GLY A 1098 -24.06 28.57 -22.81
N THR A 1099 -23.19 29.57 -22.96
CA THR A 1099 -21.80 29.39 -23.36
C THR A 1099 -20.90 29.08 -22.17
N VAL A 1100 -19.83 28.32 -22.38
CA VAL A 1100 -18.88 27.93 -21.33
C VAL A 1100 -17.45 28.20 -21.78
N THR A 1101 -16.57 28.49 -20.82
CA THR A 1101 -15.16 28.74 -21.11
C THR A 1101 -14.35 27.47 -20.95
N LEU A 1102 -13.60 27.08 -21.98
CA LEU A 1102 -12.62 26.00 -21.97
C LEU A 1102 -11.20 26.58 -21.85
N ARG A 1103 -10.41 26.02 -20.93
CA ARG A 1103 -9.03 26.41 -20.63
C ARG A 1103 -8.09 25.24 -20.89
N ASP A 1104 -6.95 25.53 -21.52
CA ASP A 1104 -5.80 24.62 -21.58
C ASP A 1104 -4.87 24.78 -20.37
N ARG A 1105 -4.39 23.65 -19.84
CA ARG A 1105 -3.47 23.59 -18.71
C ARG A 1105 -2.15 24.28 -19.00
N ASP A 1106 -1.53 24.00 -20.15
CA ASP A 1106 -0.13 24.35 -20.41
C ASP A 1106 0.02 25.83 -20.76
N SER A 1107 -0.76 26.30 -21.74
CA SER A 1107 -0.77 27.68 -22.23
C SER A 1107 -1.58 28.62 -21.35
N THR A 1108 -2.52 28.11 -20.55
CA THR A 1108 -3.52 28.88 -19.78
C THR A 1108 -4.50 29.68 -20.62
N THR A 1109 -4.40 29.60 -21.95
CA THR A 1109 -5.29 30.27 -22.89
C THR A 1109 -6.71 29.69 -22.77
N GLN A 1110 -7.68 30.54 -23.08
CA GLN A 1110 -9.10 30.24 -22.88
C GLN A 1110 -9.88 30.58 -24.15
N VAL A 1111 -10.83 29.71 -24.48
CA VAL A 1111 -11.81 29.92 -25.54
C VAL A 1111 -13.21 29.79 -24.97
N ARG A 1112 -14.18 30.47 -25.57
CA ARG A 1112 -15.57 30.47 -25.13
C ARG A 1112 -16.49 30.22 -26.33
N ALA A 1113 -17.36 29.23 -26.18
CA ALA A 1113 -18.28 28.83 -27.23
C ALA A 1113 -19.53 28.17 -26.61
N ALA A 1114 -20.49 27.77 -27.45
CA ALA A 1114 -21.67 27.08 -26.97
C ALA A 1114 -21.29 25.74 -26.31
N GLU A 1115 -22.04 25.31 -25.29
CA GLU A 1115 -21.76 24.09 -24.53
C GLU A 1115 -21.48 22.87 -25.43
N LYS A 1116 -22.29 22.69 -26.49
CA LYS A 1116 -22.15 21.59 -27.45
C LYS A 1116 -20.81 21.61 -28.20
N GLU A 1117 -20.35 22.79 -28.61
CA GLU A 1117 -19.08 22.97 -29.33
C GLU A 1117 -17.90 22.67 -28.41
N ILE A 1118 -17.98 23.11 -27.14
CA ILE A 1118 -16.96 22.84 -26.13
C ILE A 1118 -16.89 21.34 -25.81
N LEU A 1119 -18.02 20.65 -25.70
CA LEU A 1119 -18.04 19.19 -25.52
C LEU A 1119 -17.43 18.45 -26.72
N ALA A 1120 -17.70 18.90 -27.95
CA ALA A 1120 -17.07 18.34 -29.16
C ALA A 1120 -15.55 18.58 -29.19
N ALA A 1121 -15.11 19.79 -28.81
CA ALA A 1121 -13.69 20.12 -28.68
C ALA A 1121 -13.00 19.23 -27.64
N ILE A 1122 -13.58 19.07 -26.45
CA ILE A 1122 -13.07 18.19 -25.39
C ILE A 1122 -12.92 16.75 -25.91
N GLN A 1123 -13.95 16.22 -26.58
CA GLN A 1123 -13.91 14.86 -27.12
C GLN A 1123 -12.75 14.71 -28.13
N SER A 1124 -12.64 15.66 -29.07
CA SER A 1124 -11.60 15.61 -30.11
C SER A 1124 -10.17 15.67 -29.55
N LEU A 1125 -9.95 16.42 -28.46
CA LEU A 1125 -8.68 16.50 -27.73
C LEU A 1125 -8.38 15.21 -26.96
N VAL A 1126 -9.39 14.64 -26.28
CA VAL A 1126 -9.25 13.40 -25.49
C VAL A 1126 -8.98 12.20 -26.38
N ASP A 1127 -9.59 12.14 -27.55
CA ASP A 1127 -9.38 11.08 -28.55
C ASP A 1127 -8.08 11.27 -29.35
N GLY A 1128 -7.43 12.44 -29.24
CA GLY A 1128 -6.19 12.77 -29.94
C GLY A 1128 -6.38 13.12 -31.43
N SER A 1129 -7.61 13.37 -31.86
CA SER A 1129 -7.93 13.75 -33.25
C SER A 1129 -7.60 15.20 -33.60
N LYS A 1130 -7.59 16.09 -32.59
CA LYS A 1130 -7.18 17.49 -32.71
C LYS A 1130 -6.27 17.86 -31.54
N ASP A 1131 -5.41 18.85 -31.76
CA ASP A 1131 -4.60 19.46 -30.71
C ASP A 1131 -5.21 20.80 -30.24
N TRP A 1132 -4.62 21.36 -29.18
CA TRP A 1132 -5.10 22.64 -28.64
C TRP A 1132 -4.91 23.81 -29.62
N ALA A 1133 -3.84 23.79 -30.42
CA ALA A 1133 -3.60 24.83 -31.41
C ALA A 1133 -4.74 24.91 -32.43
N THR A 1134 -5.20 23.76 -32.91
CA THR A 1134 -6.35 23.64 -33.81
C THR A 1134 -7.62 24.17 -33.14
N ILE A 1135 -7.95 23.68 -31.94
CA ILE A 1135 -9.16 24.11 -31.21
C ILE A 1135 -9.17 25.61 -30.91
N SER A 1136 -8.03 26.17 -30.49
CA SER A 1136 -7.90 27.59 -30.16
C SER A 1136 -7.97 28.52 -31.38
N SER A 1137 -7.79 27.98 -32.59
CA SER A 1137 -8.00 28.70 -33.85
C SER A 1137 -9.43 28.64 -34.37
N GLU A 1138 -10.16 27.57 -34.03
CA GLU A 1138 -11.55 27.34 -34.45
C GLU A 1138 -12.57 28.04 -33.54
N LEU A 1139 -12.25 28.18 -32.25
CA LEU A 1139 -13.18 28.74 -31.25
C LEU A 1139 -12.80 30.17 -30.83
N PRO A 1140 -13.78 31.04 -30.50
CA PRO A 1140 -13.52 32.41 -30.07
C PRO A 1140 -12.66 32.47 -28.81
N LYS A 1141 -11.63 33.32 -28.81
CA LYS A 1141 -10.81 33.58 -27.62
C LYS A 1141 -11.63 34.27 -26.53
N PHE A 1142 -11.37 33.92 -25.29
CA PHE A 1142 -12.02 34.56 -24.14
C PHE A 1142 -11.17 35.74 -23.64
N GLU A 1143 -11.66 36.97 -23.82
CA GLU A 1143 -10.95 38.21 -23.45
C GLU A 1143 -11.43 38.82 -22.11
N GLY A 1144 -12.54 38.33 -21.55
CA GLY A 1144 -13.10 38.81 -20.29
C GLY A 1144 -14.61 38.55 -20.20
N GLN A 1145 -15.21 38.86 -19.05
CA GLN A 1145 -16.68 38.82 -18.89
C GLN A 1145 -17.26 40.17 -19.29
N GLU A 1146 -18.28 40.18 -20.15
CA GLU A 1146 -18.99 41.41 -20.55
C GLU A 1146 -20.02 41.88 -19.50
N VAL A 1147 -20.28 41.05 -18.47
CA VAL A 1147 -21.30 41.33 -17.45
C VAL A 1147 -20.65 41.90 -16.19
N GLU A 1148 -20.78 43.21 -15.97
CA GLU A 1148 -20.47 43.85 -14.69
C GLU A 1148 -21.42 43.35 -13.59
N MET A 1149 -20.88 43.11 -12.39
CA MET A 1149 -21.63 42.66 -11.21
C MET A 1149 -22.65 43.71 -10.74
N ALA A 1150 -23.85 43.73 -11.32
CA ALA A 1150 -25.02 44.39 -10.75
C ALA A 1150 -25.64 43.55 -9.62
N ALA A 1151 -24.86 43.25 -8.57
CA ALA A 1151 -25.33 42.78 -7.26
C ALA A 1151 -24.13 42.57 -6.34
N ARG A 1152 -23.78 43.60 -5.57
CA ARG A 1152 -23.03 43.47 -4.31
C ARG A 1152 -23.85 44.07 -3.20
#